data_AF-A0A959UG67-F1
#
_entry.id   AF-A0A959UG67-F1
#
_cell.length_a   1.000
_cell.length_b   1.000
_cell.length_c   1.000
_cell.angle_alpha   90.00
_cell.angle_beta   90.00
_cell.angle_gamma   90.00
#
_symmetry.space_group_name_H-M   'P 1'
#
loop_
_entity.id
_entity.type
_entity.pdbx_description
1 polymer ?
#
loop_
_entity_poly.entity_id
_entity_poly.type
_entity_poly.pdbx_seq_one_letter_code
_entity_poly.pdbx_strand_id
1 'polypeptide(L)'
;MKLLISSPMLMLLMLTVVTSRSQVGQQEIKICVISDVHYFDTSLLINDGTAFQNYLTYDRKLLKESYAITQSAIDSIIAEQPDLVLVSGDITKDGELVCHQKMAAYFEEIEMNGAQVLVCPGNHDINNPHAQAFDGDITYPVPSVDAAGFASVYAGFGYDEAILRDTASLSFVAEPIPGLQILSMDVCRYDSNYINNYPQTDGGFKPQVFEWVKDRVIDANSSGKIIIGMQHHNLIEHFTNQKQVFTQYVIDDWDNISTELADLGIKVVFTGHFHAQDVVSKTTAAGNTIYDVETGSLVTWPCPFRVMTIHTDGTASFSGKRVEEIDFDTGSMTFQQYAKNSLEEGLPESIIYLLTSPPYNIDQGTAEFVEPGFTESIIAHYEGNEGSPSFSTNFIIFSLYLSGYGYIAEGMESIWDDLSPDDWNFTVDLNPEADPLFLNITVLIEGAYQDGQMSTALNPAYIPLDQPYVGSPWNYTGFQTTGLAPDPDVVDWVLVEIHDATDATSVSENTLVGRQVGWLLDSGKVTALDGVSNLLFYQEIQQQLFVVVRHRNHLAILSADPLLESGGIYSYNFTIGSETAFGGTIAQTEVETNKWAMIAGDADADGIITQNDKINFWSILAGKSGYQNTDLNLDGQ
;
A
#
# COMPACT_ATOMS: atom_id res chain seq x y z
N MET A 1 -60.59 42.17 -13.97
CA MET A 1 -60.37 40.73 -14.18
C MET A 1 -58.97 40.60 -14.80
N LYS A 2 -57.94 40.62 -13.93
CA LYS A 2 -56.98 39.51 -13.70
C LYS A 2 -56.30 39.02 -14.98
N LEU A 3 -55.00 39.31 -15.12
CA LEU A 3 -53.97 38.28 -14.94
C LEU A 3 -52.59 38.93 -14.77
N LEU A 4 -52.02 38.71 -13.59
CA LEU A 4 -50.62 38.89 -13.26
C LEU A 4 -49.80 37.87 -14.05
N ILE A 5 -48.65 38.28 -14.60
CA ILE A 5 -47.56 37.36 -14.94
C ILE A 5 -46.35 37.82 -14.15
N SER A 6 -46.02 36.97 -13.18
CA SER A 6 -44.91 37.07 -12.22
C SER A 6 -43.56 36.79 -12.88
N SER A 7 -42.52 37.50 -12.42
CA SER A 7 -41.12 37.19 -12.64
C SER A 7 -40.79 35.73 -12.30
N PRO A 8 -39.85 35.08 -13.01
CA PRO A 8 -39.18 33.91 -12.47
C PRO A 8 -38.15 34.40 -11.44
N MET A 9 -38.45 34.12 -10.19
CA MET A 9 -37.53 34.20 -9.06
C MET A 9 -36.45 33.13 -9.29
N LEU A 10 -35.21 33.57 -9.55
CA LEU A 10 -34.04 32.71 -9.65
C LEU A 10 -33.80 32.14 -8.24
N MET A 11 -34.30 30.94 -8.00
CA MET A 11 -34.09 30.21 -6.77
C MET A 11 -32.65 29.72 -6.80
N LEU A 12 -31.77 30.47 -6.14
CA LEU A 12 -30.39 30.07 -5.87
C LEU A 12 -30.47 28.79 -5.04
N LEU A 13 -30.33 27.64 -5.69
CA LEU A 13 -30.11 26.37 -5.01
C LEU A 13 -28.73 26.49 -4.37
N MET A 14 -28.68 26.88 -3.09
CA MET A 14 -27.52 26.56 -2.26
C MET A 14 -27.44 25.03 -2.24
N LEU A 15 -26.57 24.46 -3.07
CA LEU A 15 -26.05 23.13 -2.84
C LEU A 15 -25.29 23.24 -1.50
N THR A 16 -25.95 22.88 -0.41
CA THR A 16 -25.23 22.32 0.74
C THR A 16 -24.50 21.10 0.21
N VAL A 17 -23.21 21.25 -0.07
CA VAL A 17 -22.28 20.14 -0.17
C VAL A 17 -22.24 19.55 1.24
N VAL A 18 -23.10 18.58 1.49
CA VAL A 18 -22.87 17.63 2.57
C VAL A 18 -21.60 16.91 2.12
N THR A 19 -20.50 17.19 2.81
CA THR A 19 -19.24 16.49 2.70
C THR A 19 -19.53 15.00 2.87
N SER A 20 -19.55 14.27 1.76
CA SER A 20 -19.65 12.83 1.82
C SER A 20 -18.38 12.31 2.48
N ARG A 21 -18.57 11.43 3.47
CA ARG A 21 -17.58 10.39 3.82
C ARG A 21 -17.08 9.72 2.53
N SER A 22 -15.94 9.02 2.59
CA SER A 22 -15.41 8.22 1.48
C SER A 22 -16.54 7.57 0.67
N GLN A 23 -16.46 7.58 -0.66
CA GLN A 23 -17.54 7.06 -1.52
C GLN A 23 -17.85 5.56 -1.29
N VAL A 24 -17.04 4.88 -0.48
CA VAL A 24 -17.31 3.55 0.12
C VAL A 24 -18.61 3.51 0.96
N GLY A 25 -19.19 4.66 1.35
CA GLY A 25 -20.38 4.72 2.22
C GLY A 25 -21.76 4.51 1.59
N GLN A 26 -21.90 4.08 0.32
CA GLN A 26 -23.22 3.87 -0.30
C GLN A 26 -23.70 2.42 -0.31
N GLN A 27 -22.80 1.44 -0.24
CA GLN A 27 -23.11 0.02 -0.19
C GLN A 27 -21.97 -0.76 0.46
N GLU A 28 -22.24 -1.99 0.92
CA GLU A 28 -21.18 -2.89 1.38
C GLU A 28 -20.31 -3.32 0.20
N ILE A 29 -19.01 -3.46 0.44
CA ILE A 29 -18.04 -3.96 -0.54
C ILE A 29 -17.52 -5.31 -0.05
N LYS A 30 -17.60 -6.34 -0.89
CA LYS A 30 -17.07 -7.67 -0.56
C LYS A 30 -15.82 -7.97 -1.36
N ILE A 31 -14.75 -8.35 -0.66
CA ILE A 31 -13.45 -8.69 -1.22
C ILE A 31 -13.14 -10.14 -0.86
N CYS A 32 -12.80 -10.97 -1.83
CA CYS A 32 -12.20 -12.30 -1.56
C CYS A 32 -10.68 -12.22 -1.73
N VAL A 33 -9.93 -12.97 -0.94
CA VAL A 33 -8.46 -13.02 -1.02
C VAL A 33 -7.99 -14.46 -1.06
N ILE A 34 -7.08 -14.75 -1.98
CA ILE A 34 -6.36 -16.02 -2.09
C ILE A 34 -4.86 -15.76 -2.20
N SER A 35 -4.06 -16.73 -1.76
CA SER A 35 -2.60 -16.68 -1.87
C SER A 35 -2.04 -18.07 -2.15
N ASP A 36 -0.80 -18.11 -2.65
CA ASP A 36 0.01 -19.32 -2.72
C ASP A 36 -0.74 -20.48 -3.40
N VAL A 37 -1.34 -20.15 -4.55
CA VAL A 37 -2.16 -21.08 -5.35
C VAL A 37 -1.28 -22.20 -5.88
N HIS A 38 -0.03 -21.88 -6.21
CA HIS A 38 0.97 -22.79 -6.77
C HIS A 38 0.39 -23.73 -7.85
N TYR A 39 -0.38 -23.15 -8.77
CA TYR A 39 -1.09 -23.93 -9.77
C TYR A 39 -0.11 -24.76 -10.60
N PHE A 40 -0.38 -26.06 -10.72
CA PHE A 40 0.38 -26.99 -11.53
C PHE A 40 -0.52 -27.62 -12.59
N ASP A 41 -0.33 -27.25 -13.86
CA ASP A 41 -1.13 -27.79 -14.95
C ASP A 41 -0.74 -29.25 -15.24
N THR A 42 -1.75 -30.12 -15.33
CA THR A 42 -1.55 -31.57 -15.56
C THR A 42 -0.83 -31.90 -16.88
N SER A 43 -0.80 -31.00 -17.87
CA SER A 43 -0.01 -31.20 -19.10
C SER A 43 1.50 -31.19 -18.85
N LEU A 44 1.96 -30.66 -17.71
CA LEU A 44 3.35 -30.71 -17.28
C LEU A 44 3.72 -32.05 -16.62
N LEU A 45 2.75 -32.91 -16.32
CA LEU A 45 2.97 -34.29 -15.87
C LEU A 45 2.70 -35.26 -17.03
N ILE A 46 3.67 -35.39 -17.94
CA ILE A 46 3.53 -36.21 -19.16
C ILE A 46 3.38 -37.69 -18.81
N ASN A 47 4.26 -38.18 -17.94
CA ASN A 47 4.17 -39.49 -17.31
C ASN A 47 4.57 -39.36 -15.85
N ASP A 48 3.78 -39.90 -14.93
CA ASP A 48 4.16 -39.98 -13.52
C ASP A 48 5.33 -40.96 -13.34
N GLY A 49 6.24 -40.65 -12.43
CA GLY A 49 7.46 -41.43 -12.21
C GLY A 49 8.40 -40.77 -11.20
N THR A 50 9.61 -41.33 -11.09
CA THR A 50 10.54 -40.96 -10.02
C THR A 50 10.95 -39.49 -10.03
N ALA A 51 10.94 -38.80 -11.18
CA ALA A 51 11.26 -37.38 -11.23
C ALA A 51 10.27 -36.54 -10.42
N PHE A 52 8.97 -36.78 -10.62
CA PHE A 52 7.93 -36.05 -9.90
C PHE A 52 7.80 -36.51 -8.45
N GLN A 53 7.93 -37.82 -8.18
CA GLN A 53 7.92 -38.33 -6.81
C GLN A 53 9.07 -37.78 -5.96
N ASN A 54 10.27 -37.62 -6.54
CA ASN A 54 11.40 -37.00 -5.85
C ASN A 54 11.16 -35.51 -5.55
N TYR A 55 10.47 -34.79 -6.45
CA TYR A 55 10.07 -33.40 -6.20
C TYR A 55 9.12 -33.32 -4.99
N LEU A 56 8.08 -34.16 -4.97
CA LEU A 56 7.09 -34.20 -3.88
C LEU A 56 7.68 -34.66 -2.54
N THR A 57 8.81 -35.36 -2.52
CA THR A 57 9.43 -35.85 -1.27
C THR A 57 9.83 -34.71 -0.32
N TYR A 58 10.13 -33.54 -0.86
CA TYR A 58 10.53 -32.35 -0.09
C TYR A 58 9.52 -31.22 -0.21
N ASP A 59 8.32 -31.51 -0.72
CA ASP A 59 7.26 -30.53 -0.88
C ASP A 59 6.01 -30.96 -0.08
N ARG A 60 5.39 -29.99 0.54
CA ARG A 60 4.18 -30.14 1.37
C ARG A 60 2.89 -29.88 0.59
N LYS A 61 3.00 -29.41 -0.65
CA LYS A 61 1.87 -28.95 -1.46
C LYS A 61 1.18 -30.09 -2.21
N LEU A 62 -0.15 -30.01 -2.29
CA LEU A 62 -1.05 -30.90 -3.04
C LEU A 62 -1.02 -30.60 -4.55
N LEU A 63 0.15 -30.74 -5.19
CA LEU A 63 0.35 -30.30 -6.57
C LEU A 63 -0.43 -31.13 -7.60
N LYS A 64 -0.63 -32.43 -7.37
CA LYS A 64 -1.43 -33.29 -8.24
C LYS A 64 -2.90 -32.88 -8.23
N GLU A 65 -3.36 -32.43 -7.08
CA GLU A 65 -4.73 -32.03 -6.79
C GLU A 65 -4.96 -30.55 -7.09
N SER A 66 -3.90 -29.76 -7.30
CA SER A 66 -3.95 -28.29 -7.43
C SER A 66 -4.98 -27.80 -8.42
N TYR A 67 -5.20 -28.49 -9.55
CA TYR A 67 -6.23 -28.11 -10.52
C TYR A 67 -7.66 -28.24 -9.94
N ALA A 68 -7.93 -29.33 -9.21
CA ALA A 68 -9.26 -29.60 -8.64
C ALA A 68 -9.52 -28.69 -7.44
N ILE A 69 -8.48 -28.42 -6.65
CA ILE A 69 -8.53 -27.46 -5.55
C ILE A 69 -8.79 -26.04 -6.08
N THR A 70 -8.04 -25.62 -7.11
CA THR A 70 -8.21 -24.30 -7.74
C THR A 70 -9.62 -24.16 -8.29
N GLN A 71 -10.12 -25.14 -9.06
CA GLN A 71 -11.50 -25.08 -9.58
C GLN A 71 -12.52 -24.92 -8.45
N SER A 72 -12.44 -25.72 -7.38
CA SER A 72 -13.38 -25.62 -6.27
C SER A 72 -13.26 -24.29 -5.50
N ALA A 73 -12.05 -23.73 -5.39
CA ALA A 73 -11.84 -22.44 -4.78
C ALA A 73 -12.48 -21.32 -5.62
N ILE A 74 -12.27 -21.33 -6.94
CA ILE A 74 -12.87 -20.38 -7.89
C ILE A 74 -14.41 -20.46 -7.84
N ASP A 75 -14.98 -21.66 -7.88
CA ASP A 75 -16.44 -21.86 -7.76
C ASP A 75 -16.98 -21.29 -6.44
N SER A 76 -16.24 -21.50 -5.33
CA SER A 76 -16.61 -20.98 -4.01
C SER A 76 -16.53 -19.45 -3.95
N ILE A 77 -15.48 -18.86 -4.53
CA ILE A 77 -15.30 -17.40 -4.62
C ILE A 77 -16.42 -16.79 -5.46
N ILE A 78 -16.75 -17.36 -6.62
CA ILE A 78 -17.86 -16.88 -7.45
C ILE A 78 -19.19 -16.95 -6.68
N ALA A 79 -19.40 -18.01 -5.89
CA ALA A 79 -20.59 -18.15 -5.06
C ALA A 79 -20.69 -17.10 -3.94
N GLU A 80 -19.56 -16.53 -3.48
CA GLU A 80 -19.57 -15.40 -2.55
C GLU A 80 -20.07 -14.10 -3.18
N GLN A 81 -20.07 -13.99 -4.52
CA GLN A 81 -20.39 -12.76 -5.25
C GLN A 81 -19.58 -11.55 -4.76
N PRO A 82 -18.24 -11.61 -4.77
CA PRO A 82 -17.41 -10.47 -4.40
C PRO A 82 -17.51 -9.36 -5.44
N ASP A 83 -17.20 -8.14 -5.02
CA ASP A 83 -16.92 -7.02 -5.93
C ASP A 83 -15.46 -7.06 -6.42
N LEU A 84 -14.57 -7.65 -5.62
CA LEU A 84 -13.13 -7.69 -5.86
C LEU A 84 -12.50 -9.01 -5.38
N VAL A 85 -11.51 -9.51 -6.11
CA VAL A 85 -10.65 -10.62 -5.70
C VAL A 85 -9.20 -10.17 -5.71
N LEU A 86 -8.50 -10.39 -4.60
CA LEU A 86 -7.06 -10.12 -4.45
C LEU A 86 -6.27 -11.42 -4.46
N VAL A 87 -5.15 -11.43 -5.16
CA VAL A 87 -4.23 -12.58 -5.23
C VAL A 87 -2.83 -12.15 -4.80
N SER A 88 -2.42 -12.57 -3.61
CA SER A 88 -1.17 -12.13 -2.95
C SER A 88 0.04 -13.01 -3.29
N GLY A 89 0.22 -13.34 -4.57
CA GLY A 89 1.43 -14.01 -5.07
C GLY A 89 1.42 -15.54 -5.02
N ASP A 90 2.54 -16.10 -5.50
CA ASP A 90 2.78 -17.53 -5.76
C ASP A 90 1.61 -18.19 -6.48
N ILE A 91 1.27 -17.58 -7.61
CA ILE A 91 0.15 -17.99 -8.46
C ILE A 91 0.43 -19.35 -9.09
N THR A 92 1.70 -19.62 -9.42
CA THR A 92 2.15 -20.83 -10.10
C THR A 92 3.13 -21.64 -9.28
N LYS A 93 3.27 -22.93 -9.62
CA LYS A 93 4.19 -23.83 -8.91
C LYS A 93 5.64 -23.36 -8.99
N ASP A 94 6.16 -23.16 -10.21
CA ASP A 94 7.53 -22.67 -10.45
C ASP A 94 7.59 -21.74 -11.68
N GLY A 95 6.63 -20.83 -11.84
CA GLY A 95 6.68 -19.78 -12.85
C GLY A 95 6.48 -20.27 -14.28
N GLU A 96 5.88 -21.45 -14.47
CA GLU A 96 5.64 -22.00 -15.80
C GLU A 96 4.61 -21.13 -16.56
N LEU A 97 4.95 -20.70 -17.78
CA LEU A 97 4.08 -19.86 -18.60
C LEU A 97 2.69 -20.49 -18.84
N VAL A 98 2.63 -21.81 -18.99
CA VAL A 98 1.35 -22.52 -19.15
C VAL A 98 0.49 -22.42 -17.90
N CYS A 99 1.08 -22.48 -16.71
CA CYS A 99 0.36 -22.32 -15.45
C CYS A 99 -0.13 -20.88 -15.29
N HIS A 100 0.67 -19.88 -15.65
CA HIS A 100 0.23 -18.49 -15.65
C HIS A 100 -0.97 -18.26 -16.57
N GLN A 101 -0.93 -18.80 -17.79
CA GLN A 101 -2.03 -18.70 -18.76
C GLN A 101 -3.31 -19.37 -18.27
N LYS A 102 -3.19 -20.47 -17.52
CA LYS A 102 -4.33 -21.17 -16.93
C LYS A 102 -4.95 -20.40 -15.78
N MET A 103 -4.13 -19.83 -14.90
CA MET A 103 -4.61 -18.97 -13.82
C MET A 103 -5.25 -17.68 -14.35
N ALA A 104 -4.68 -17.07 -15.39
CA ALA A 104 -5.33 -15.94 -16.08
C ALA A 104 -6.75 -16.32 -16.56
N ALA A 105 -6.95 -17.50 -17.13
CA ALA A 105 -8.28 -17.96 -17.56
C ALA A 105 -9.26 -18.16 -16.38
N TYR A 106 -8.79 -18.61 -15.22
CA TYR A 106 -9.62 -18.67 -14.00
C TYR A 106 -10.00 -17.27 -13.50
N PHE A 107 -9.08 -16.31 -13.61
CA PHE A 107 -9.37 -14.92 -13.24
C PHE A 107 -10.36 -14.27 -14.23
N GLU A 108 -10.26 -14.54 -15.54
CA GLU A 108 -11.29 -14.15 -16.52
C GLU A 108 -12.67 -14.72 -16.14
N GLU A 109 -12.73 -15.95 -15.62
CA GLU A 109 -13.99 -16.55 -15.17
C GLU A 109 -14.60 -15.81 -13.97
N ILE A 110 -13.77 -15.41 -13.00
CA ILE A 110 -14.21 -14.55 -11.89
C ILE A 110 -14.75 -13.21 -12.42
N GLU A 111 -14.05 -12.55 -13.34
CA GLU A 111 -14.47 -11.27 -13.91
C GLU A 111 -15.77 -11.35 -14.71
N MET A 112 -15.96 -12.44 -15.46
CA MET A 112 -17.23 -12.71 -16.15
C MET A 112 -18.41 -12.88 -15.16
N ASN A 113 -18.14 -13.19 -13.89
CA ASN A 113 -19.13 -13.28 -12.83
C ASN A 113 -19.25 -12.02 -11.96
N GLY A 114 -18.56 -10.93 -12.33
CA GLY A 114 -18.84 -9.58 -11.85
C GLY A 114 -17.86 -9.00 -10.82
N ALA A 115 -16.83 -9.74 -10.43
CA ALA A 115 -15.78 -9.23 -9.55
C ALA A 115 -14.55 -8.79 -10.35
N GLN A 116 -13.91 -7.69 -10.01
CA GLN A 116 -12.59 -7.37 -10.58
C GLN A 116 -11.50 -8.23 -9.91
N VAL A 117 -10.43 -8.60 -10.62
CA VAL A 117 -9.31 -9.35 -10.03
C VAL A 117 -8.03 -8.51 -10.05
N LEU A 118 -7.29 -8.46 -8.94
CA LEU A 118 -5.99 -7.80 -8.86
C LEU A 118 -4.94 -8.77 -8.34
N VAL A 119 -3.76 -8.81 -8.97
CA VAL A 119 -2.71 -9.78 -8.62
C VAL A 119 -1.35 -9.12 -8.36
N CYS A 120 -0.62 -9.61 -7.36
CA CYS A 120 0.82 -9.36 -7.22
C CYS A 120 1.61 -10.66 -7.46
N PRO A 121 2.90 -10.59 -7.83
CA PRO A 121 3.73 -11.79 -7.98
C PRO A 121 4.20 -12.33 -6.62
N GLY A 122 4.49 -13.64 -6.56
CA GLY A 122 5.31 -14.23 -5.50
C GLY A 122 6.71 -14.65 -5.97
N ASN A 123 7.50 -15.25 -5.09
CA ASN A 123 8.87 -15.65 -5.42
C ASN A 123 8.96 -16.80 -6.43
N HIS A 124 7.91 -17.60 -6.61
CA HIS A 124 7.89 -18.69 -7.58
C HIS A 124 7.53 -18.25 -9.00
N ASP A 125 6.96 -17.07 -9.19
CA ASP A 125 6.29 -16.71 -10.44
C ASP A 125 7.22 -16.20 -11.55
N ILE A 126 8.27 -15.46 -11.20
CA ILE A 126 9.04 -14.68 -12.18
C ILE A 126 10.49 -15.13 -12.28
N ASN A 127 10.99 -15.22 -13.53
CA ASN A 127 12.35 -15.63 -13.85
C ASN A 127 12.76 -16.94 -13.16
N ASN A 128 11.82 -17.88 -13.00
CA ASN A 128 12.08 -19.06 -12.20
C ASN A 128 12.88 -20.10 -13.03
N PRO A 129 14.13 -20.42 -12.65
CA PRO A 129 14.96 -21.37 -13.39
C PRO A 129 14.50 -22.83 -13.22
N HIS A 130 13.54 -23.09 -12.32
CA HIS A 130 13.05 -24.43 -11.98
C HIS A 130 11.74 -24.78 -12.70
N ALA A 131 11.24 -23.91 -13.58
CA ALA A 131 10.10 -24.17 -14.46
C ALA A 131 10.34 -25.42 -15.32
N GLN A 132 9.61 -26.50 -15.03
CA GLN A 132 9.85 -27.80 -15.67
C GLN A 132 8.60 -28.68 -15.80
N ALA A 133 8.63 -29.55 -16.81
CA ALA A 133 7.72 -30.68 -16.96
C ALA A 133 8.39 -31.98 -16.49
N PHE A 134 7.58 -32.96 -16.10
CA PHE A 134 7.98 -34.27 -15.60
C PHE A 134 7.54 -35.37 -16.57
N ASP A 135 8.45 -36.29 -16.89
CA ASP A 135 8.20 -37.41 -17.80
C ASP A 135 8.92 -38.67 -17.28
N GLY A 136 8.23 -39.44 -16.44
CA GLY A 136 8.77 -40.64 -15.84
C GLY A 136 9.94 -40.33 -14.90
N ASP A 137 11.16 -40.66 -15.30
CA ASP A 137 12.38 -40.52 -14.51
C ASP A 137 13.20 -39.26 -14.82
N ILE A 138 12.74 -38.41 -15.73
CA ILE A 138 13.43 -37.19 -16.17
C ILE A 138 12.53 -35.94 -16.11
N THR A 139 13.16 -34.78 -16.09
CA THR A 139 12.51 -33.47 -16.21
C THR A 139 12.98 -32.73 -17.46
N TYR A 140 12.14 -31.82 -17.96
CA TYR A 140 12.46 -30.95 -19.09
C TYR A 140 12.13 -29.51 -18.75
N PRO A 141 13.02 -28.54 -19.05
CA PRO A 141 12.71 -27.14 -18.84
C PRO A 141 11.54 -26.72 -19.73
N VAL A 142 10.63 -25.92 -19.18
CA VAL A 142 9.53 -25.29 -19.93
C VAL A 142 9.66 -23.77 -19.85
N PRO A 143 9.01 -23.01 -20.75
CA PRO A 143 9.07 -21.56 -20.69
C PRO A 143 8.53 -21.01 -19.36
N SER A 144 9.24 -20.05 -18.79
CA SER A 144 8.79 -19.17 -17.70
C SER A 144 8.57 -17.75 -18.23
N VAL A 145 8.16 -16.81 -17.37
CA VAL A 145 7.96 -15.39 -17.68
C VAL A 145 9.02 -14.52 -17.01
N ASP A 146 9.38 -13.41 -17.66
CA ASP A 146 10.03 -12.28 -16.99
C ASP A 146 8.97 -11.31 -16.44
N ALA A 147 9.39 -10.23 -15.78
CA ALA A 147 8.47 -9.26 -15.18
C ALA A 147 7.52 -8.63 -16.22
N ALA A 148 8.01 -8.34 -17.43
CA ALA A 148 7.18 -7.81 -18.51
C ALA A 148 6.19 -8.85 -19.03
N GLY A 149 6.60 -10.10 -19.13
CA GLY A 149 5.77 -11.25 -19.46
C GLY A 149 4.68 -11.49 -18.43
N PHE A 150 5.00 -11.41 -17.13
CA PHE A 150 4.02 -11.48 -16.04
C PHE A 150 2.97 -10.39 -16.17
N ALA A 151 3.40 -9.12 -16.28
CA ALA A 151 2.49 -7.99 -16.48
C ALA A 151 1.65 -8.10 -17.78
N SER A 152 2.16 -8.79 -18.81
CA SER A 152 1.43 -9.02 -20.05
C SER A 152 0.39 -10.14 -19.93
N VAL A 153 0.72 -11.24 -19.24
CA VAL A 153 -0.23 -12.33 -18.99
C VAL A 153 -1.37 -11.84 -18.09
N TYR A 154 -1.02 -11.04 -17.08
CA TYR A 154 -1.99 -10.52 -16.12
C TYR A 154 -2.45 -9.08 -16.42
N ALA A 155 -2.33 -8.62 -17.68
CA ALA A 155 -2.63 -7.24 -18.05
C ALA A 155 -4.02 -6.78 -17.57
N GLY A 156 -5.04 -7.63 -17.73
CA GLY A 156 -6.41 -7.35 -17.30
C GLY A 156 -6.66 -7.42 -15.80
N PHE A 157 -5.71 -7.91 -14.98
CA PHE A 157 -5.92 -8.15 -13.55
C PHE A 157 -5.09 -7.18 -12.70
N GLY A 158 -5.35 -5.89 -12.91
CA GLY A 158 -4.69 -4.77 -12.24
C GLY A 158 -3.66 -4.00 -13.04
N TYR A 159 -2.91 -4.59 -13.97
CA TYR A 159 -1.79 -3.89 -14.63
C TYR A 159 -2.20 -2.86 -15.70
N ASP A 160 -3.27 -3.11 -16.46
CA ASP A 160 -3.87 -2.14 -17.39
C ASP A 160 -4.91 -1.25 -16.70
N GLU A 161 -5.39 -1.67 -15.53
CA GLU A 161 -6.42 -1.00 -14.73
C GLU A 161 -5.82 -0.05 -13.68
N ALA A 162 -4.51 -0.16 -13.46
CA ALA A 162 -3.76 0.67 -12.54
C ALA A 162 -3.86 2.15 -12.93
N ILE A 163 -4.17 2.98 -11.95
CA ILE A 163 -4.09 4.44 -12.09
C ILE A 163 -2.63 4.90 -12.10
N LEU A 164 -1.74 4.17 -11.43
CA LEU A 164 -0.31 4.43 -11.35
C LEU A 164 0.46 3.13 -11.23
N ARG A 165 1.61 3.04 -11.90
CA ARG A 165 2.55 1.92 -11.82
C ARG A 165 3.93 2.42 -11.44
N ASP A 166 4.61 1.68 -10.57
CA ASP A 166 6.03 1.92 -10.36
C ASP A 166 6.82 1.49 -11.60
N THR A 167 7.98 2.11 -11.81
CA THR A 167 8.84 1.85 -12.98
C THR A 167 10.02 0.92 -12.66
N ALA A 168 10.27 0.62 -11.39
CA ALA A 168 11.38 -0.21 -10.91
C ALA A 168 10.95 -1.58 -10.34
N SER A 169 9.65 -1.81 -10.20
CA SER A 169 9.02 -3.07 -9.79
C SER A 169 7.69 -3.33 -10.52
N LEU A 170 7.00 -4.41 -10.17
CA LEU A 170 5.61 -4.67 -10.58
C LEU A 170 4.55 -4.04 -9.66
N SER A 171 4.96 -3.13 -8.76
CA SER A 171 4.03 -2.44 -7.87
C SER A 171 3.07 -1.52 -8.65
N PHE A 172 1.82 -1.43 -8.20
CA PHE A 172 0.81 -0.56 -8.80
C PHE A 172 -0.25 -0.12 -7.79
N VAL A 173 -0.99 0.93 -8.14
CA VAL A 173 -2.22 1.34 -7.46
C VAL A 173 -3.38 1.21 -8.43
N ALA A 174 -4.45 0.55 -7.99
CA ALA A 174 -5.73 0.51 -8.68
C ALA A 174 -6.83 1.10 -7.80
N GLU A 175 -7.85 1.71 -8.41
CA GLU A 175 -9.07 2.17 -7.71
C GLU A 175 -10.28 1.44 -8.29
N PRO A 176 -10.46 0.14 -7.96
CA PRO A 176 -11.53 -0.68 -8.54
C PRO A 176 -12.92 -0.15 -8.18
N ILE A 177 -13.04 0.49 -7.01
CA ILE A 177 -14.28 1.09 -6.51
C ILE A 177 -13.96 2.53 -6.10
N PRO A 178 -14.76 3.53 -6.49
CA PRO A 178 -14.50 4.91 -6.13
C PRO A 178 -14.32 5.11 -4.62
N GLY A 179 -13.18 5.67 -4.22
CA GLY A 179 -12.81 5.85 -2.82
C GLY A 179 -12.16 4.66 -2.12
N LEU A 180 -11.97 3.53 -2.81
CA LEU A 180 -11.19 2.38 -2.34
C LEU A 180 -10.02 2.12 -3.28
N GLN A 181 -8.80 2.30 -2.79
CA GLN A 181 -7.58 2.00 -3.51
C GLN A 181 -6.92 0.73 -2.99
N ILE A 182 -6.41 -0.06 -3.93
CA ILE A 182 -5.57 -1.23 -3.65
C ILE A 182 -4.15 -0.91 -4.07
N LEU A 183 -3.23 -1.02 -3.11
CA LEU A 183 -1.80 -0.84 -3.31
C LEU A 183 -1.13 -2.21 -3.38
N SER A 184 -0.81 -2.64 -4.61
CA SER A 184 -0.04 -3.85 -4.88
C SER A 184 1.45 -3.54 -4.74
N MET A 185 2.14 -4.26 -3.86
CA MET A 185 3.56 -4.04 -3.56
C MET A 185 4.39 -5.26 -3.97
N ASP A 186 5.20 -5.12 -5.02
CA ASP A 186 6.17 -6.13 -5.43
C ASP A 186 7.44 -6.04 -4.56
N VAL A 187 7.53 -6.97 -3.62
CA VAL A 187 8.65 -7.14 -2.70
C VAL A 187 9.55 -8.34 -3.07
N CYS A 188 9.25 -9.03 -4.18
CA CYS A 188 9.95 -10.23 -4.60
C CYS A 188 11.28 -9.92 -5.28
N ARG A 189 12.23 -10.88 -5.22
CA ARG A 189 13.61 -10.71 -5.71
C ARG A 189 13.95 -11.62 -6.89
N TYR A 190 13.37 -11.37 -8.06
CA TYR A 190 13.54 -12.25 -9.22
C TYR A 190 14.65 -11.85 -10.22
N ASP A 191 15.27 -10.68 -10.06
CA ASP A 191 16.23 -10.12 -11.05
C ASP A 191 17.47 -11.00 -11.28
N SER A 192 17.90 -11.76 -10.26
CA SER A 192 19.12 -12.59 -10.31
C SER A 192 18.84 -14.09 -10.34
N ASN A 193 17.57 -14.52 -10.44
CA ASN A 193 17.18 -15.92 -10.31
C ASN A 193 17.90 -16.85 -11.31
N TYR A 194 17.92 -16.49 -12.59
CA TYR A 194 18.64 -17.27 -13.62
C TYR A 194 20.17 -17.27 -13.43
N ILE A 195 20.74 -16.18 -12.92
CA ILE A 195 22.19 -16.09 -12.66
C ILE A 195 22.57 -17.02 -11.51
N ASN A 196 21.74 -17.06 -10.47
CA ASN A 196 21.94 -17.88 -9.29
C ASN A 196 21.42 -19.32 -9.45
N ASN A 197 20.68 -19.60 -10.53
CA ASN A 197 19.96 -20.85 -10.76
C ASN A 197 19.07 -21.26 -9.56
N TYR A 198 18.45 -20.26 -8.93
CA TYR A 198 17.64 -20.41 -7.74
C TYR A 198 16.57 -19.32 -7.69
N PRO A 199 15.28 -19.64 -7.49
CA PRO A 199 14.27 -18.65 -7.20
C PRO A 199 14.50 -18.09 -5.79
N GLN A 200 14.83 -16.80 -5.70
CA GLN A 200 15.13 -16.17 -4.42
C GLN A 200 13.88 -16.16 -3.53
N THR A 201 13.97 -16.80 -2.36
CA THR A 201 12.84 -16.95 -1.43
C THR A 201 12.59 -15.72 -0.55
N ASP A 202 13.62 -14.93 -0.22
CA ASP A 202 13.45 -13.74 0.63
C ASP A 202 12.91 -12.53 -0.14
N GLY A 203 12.29 -11.61 0.60
CA GLY A 203 11.66 -10.42 0.06
C GLY A 203 12.08 -9.13 0.77
N GLY A 204 11.83 -8.01 0.12
CA GLY A 204 12.01 -6.68 0.70
C GLY A 204 12.05 -5.59 -0.36
N PHE A 205 11.77 -4.35 0.06
CA PHE A 205 11.68 -3.23 -0.86
C PHE A 205 13.04 -2.79 -1.41
N LYS A 206 13.07 -2.48 -2.71
CA LYS A 206 14.07 -1.55 -3.27
C LYS A 206 13.80 -0.16 -2.65
N PRO A 207 14.80 0.60 -2.15
CA PRO A 207 14.56 1.87 -1.46
C PRO A 207 13.66 2.86 -2.23
N GLN A 208 13.90 3.03 -3.53
CA GLN A 208 13.09 3.89 -4.40
C GLN A 208 11.62 3.44 -4.54
N VAL A 209 11.37 2.13 -4.46
CA VAL A 209 10.01 1.56 -4.54
C VAL A 209 9.28 1.83 -3.22
N PHE A 210 9.98 1.76 -2.08
CA PHE A 210 9.37 2.09 -0.80
C PHE A 210 9.00 3.57 -0.69
N GLU A 211 9.86 4.48 -1.15
CA GLU A 211 9.49 5.91 -1.25
C GLU A 211 8.27 6.12 -2.15
N TRP A 212 8.22 5.44 -3.30
CA TRP A 212 7.04 5.48 -4.16
C TRP A 212 5.78 4.97 -3.44
N VAL A 213 5.88 3.86 -2.69
CA VAL A 213 4.78 3.32 -1.87
C VAL A 213 4.29 4.35 -0.86
N LYS A 214 5.19 4.99 -0.12
CA LYS A 214 4.84 6.02 0.86
C LYS A 214 4.08 7.17 0.24
N ASP A 215 4.54 7.66 -0.92
CA ASP A 215 3.83 8.70 -1.64
C ASP A 215 2.41 8.27 -2.01
N ARG A 216 2.18 7.01 -2.44
CA ARG A 216 0.84 6.52 -2.78
C ARG A 216 -0.10 6.46 -1.58
N VAL A 217 0.42 6.09 -0.41
CA VAL A 217 -0.36 6.09 0.84
C VAL A 217 -0.76 7.52 1.21
N ILE A 218 0.18 8.46 1.13
CA ILE A 218 -0.08 9.88 1.37
C ILE A 218 -1.15 10.40 0.41
N ASP A 219 -1.09 10.04 -0.88
CA ASP A 219 -2.06 10.46 -1.90
C ASP A 219 -3.47 9.95 -1.59
N ALA A 220 -3.60 8.66 -1.29
CA ALA A 220 -4.87 8.03 -1.00
C ALA A 220 -5.52 8.65 0.24
N ASN A 221 -4.73 8.76 1.32
CA ASN A 221 -5.21 9.31 2.57
C ASN A 221 -5.58 10.77 2.37
N SER A 222 -4.70 11.63 1.84
CA SER A 222 -5.02 13.04 1.55
C SER A 222 -6.14 13.25 0.50
N SER A 223 -6.65 12.19 -0.11
CA SER A 223 -7.83 12.23 -0.98
C SER A 223 -9.10 11.66 -0.32
N GLY A 224 -9.07 11.31 0.97
CA GLY A 224 -10.22 10.76 1.67
C GLY A 224 -10.52 9.30 1.30
N LYS A 225 -9.57 8.60 0.71
CA LYS A 225 -9.75 7.23 0.21
C LYS A 225 -9.30 6.21 1.25
N ILE A 226 -9.96 5.06 1.27
CA ILE A 226 -9.47 3.89 1.98
C ILE A 226 -8.39 3.26 1.11
N ILE A 227 -7.23 2.99 1.68
CA ILE A 227 -6.15 2.26 1.01
C ILE A 227 -5.89 0.92 1.71
N ILE A 228 -5.88 -0.16 0.93
CA ILE A 228 -5.57 -1.52 1.38
C ILE A 228 -4.31 -1.97 0.64
N GLY A 229 -3.33 -2.49 1.38
CA GLY A 229 -2.13 -3.06 0.78
C GLY A 229 -2.31 -4.54 0.42
N MET A 230 -1.55 -5.01 -0.57
CA MET A 230 -1.26 -6.42 -0.74
C MET A 230 0.19 -6.62 -1.19
N GLN A 231 0.84 -7.64 -0.65
CA GLN A 231 2.18 -8.09 -1.06
C GLN A 231 2.28 -9.60 -0.83
N HIS A 232 3.35 -10.23 -1.29
CA HIS A 232 3.49 -11.68 -1.10
C HIS A 232 4.03 -12.04 0.28
N HIS A 233 5.22 -11.54 0.64
CA HIS A 233 5.88 -11.80 1.92
C HIS A 233 5.19 -11.10 3.11
N ASN A 234 5.27 -11.69 4.29
CA ASN A 234 4.73 -11.11 5.52
C ASN A 234 5.40 -9.75 5.80
N LEU A 235 4.58 -8.76 6.18
CA LEU A 235 4.95 -7.41 6.57
C LEU A 235 5.39 -7.33 8.04
N ILE A 236 4.87 -8.20 8.89
CA ILE A 236 5.11 -8.27 10.34
C ILE A 236 5.49 -9.72 10.68
N GLU A 237 6.17 -9.93 11.81
CA GLU A 237 6.32 -11.29 12.35
C GLU A 237 4.97 -11.80 12.89
N HIS A 238 4.50 -12.94 12.39
CA HIS A 238 3.28 -13.62 12.81
C HIS A 238 3.45 -14.46 14.07
N PHE A 239 4.69 -14.68 14.49
CA PHE A 239 5.01 -15.15 15.82
C PHE A 239 6.34 -14.57 16.28
N THR A 240 6.53 -14.49 17.58
CA THR A 240 7.72 -13.87 18.18
C THR A 240 9.02 -14.45 17.58
N ASN A 241 9.89 -13.58 17.05
CA ASN A 241 11.17 -13.92 16.42
C ASN A 241 11.07 -14.73 15.11
N GLN A 242 9.94 -14.68 14.38
CA GLN A 242 9.79 -15.37 13.11
C GLN A 242 10.92 -15.04 12.12
N LYS A 243 11.36 -13.77 11.99
CA LYS A 243 12.46 -13.41 11.06
C LYS A 243 13.81 -13.98 11.49
N GLN A 244 14.00 -14.33 12.77
CA GLN A 244 15.23 -14.99 13.21
C GLN A 244 15.23 -16.48 12.88
N VAL A 245 14.08 -17.14 13.01
CA VAL A 245 13.91 -18.58 12.78
C VAL A 245 13.72 -18.82 11.28
N PHE A 246 12.74 -18.16 10.68
CA PHE A 246 12.37 -18.25 9.28
C PHE A 246 12.77 -16.98 8.52
N THR A 247 14.08 -16.79 8.36
CA THR A 247 14.71 -15.55 7.83
C THR A 247 14.22 -15.06 6.48
N GLN A 248 13.59 -15.91 5.68
CA GLN A 248 13.19 -15.60 4.30
C GLN A 248 11.70 -15.28 4.16
N TYR A 249 10.91 -15.31 5.25
CA TYR A 249 9.45 -15.25 5.15
C TYR A 249 8.83 -13.89 5.49
N VAL A 250 9.44 -13.16 6.42
CA VAL A 250 9.09 -11.76 6.70
C VAL A 250 10.02 -10.85 5.89
N ILE A 251 9.54 -9.73 5.37
CA ILE A 251 10.37 -8.80 4.59
C ILE A 251 11.59 -8.27 5.38
N ASP A 252 12.62 -7.84 4.66
CA ASP A 252 13.72 -7.11 5.29
C ASP A 252 13.25 -5.76 5.86
N ASP A 253 13.81 -5.37 7.01
CA ASP A 253 13.48 -4.12 7.74
C ASP A 253 11.99 -3.96 8.11
N TRP A 254 11.31 -5.09 8.31
CA TRP A 254 9.88 -5.18 8.57
C TRP A 254 9.39 -4.27 9.69
N ASP A 255 10.16 -4.10 10.77
CA ASP A 255 9.74 -3.30 11.92
C ASP A 255 9.65 -1.80 11.57
N ASN A 256 10.63 -1.25 10.85
CA ASN A 256 10.59 0.14 10.41
C ASN A 256 9.52 0.34 9.33
N ILE A 257 9.47 -0.56 8.34
CA ILE A 257 8.52 -0.46 7.22
C ILE A 257 7.07 -0.54 7.70
N SER A 258 6.73 -1.53 8.54
CA SER A 258 5.37 -1.64 9.09
C SER A 258 4.99 -0.44 9.95
N THR A 259 5.95 0.14 10.69
CA THR A 259 5.73 1.38 11.47
C THR A 259 5.44 2.56 10.55
N GLU A 260 6.27 2.78 9.52
CA GLU A 260 6.08 3.88 8.56
C GLU A 260 4.74 3.74 7.82
N LEU A 261 4.37 2.54 7.36
CA LEU A 261 3.10 2.32 6.69
C LEU A 261 1.89 2.54 7.60
N ALA A 262 1.95 2.08 8.85
CA ALA A 262 0.91 2.32 9.84
C ALA A 262 0.75 3.82 10.12
N ASP A 263 1.86 4.53 10.32
CA ASP A 263 1.87 5.96 10.63
C ASP A 263 1.46 6.83 9.44
N LEU A 264 1.68 6.35 8.22
CA LEU A 264 1.14 6.98 7.02
C LEU A 264 -0.35 6.72 6.83
N GLY A 265 -0.93 5.72 7.51
CA GLY A 265 -2.36 5.45 7.58
C GLY A 265 -2.83 4.18 6.87
N ILE A 266 -1.94 3.26 6.47
CA ILE A 266 -2.37 1.91 6.05
C ILE A 266 -2.90 1.15 7.27
N LYS A 267 -4.10 0.59 7.16
CA LYS A 267 -4.71 -0.26 8.19
C LYS A 267 -4.57 -1.75 7.92
N VAL A 268 -4.66 -2.19 6.67
CA VAL A 268 -4.66 -3.63 6.33
C VAL A 268 -3.72 -3.88 5.18
N VAL A 269 -2.89 -4.92 5.31
CA VAL A 269 -2.07 -5.49 4.24
C VAL A 269 -2.34 -6.99 4.15
N PHE A 270 -2.71 -7.47 2.98
CA PHE A 270 -2.85 -8.90 2.71
C PHE A 270 -1.51 -9.50 2.26
N THR A 271 -1.16 -10.64 2.86
CA THR A 271 0.10 -11.37 2.63
C THR A 271 -0.14 -12.88 2.48
N GLY A 272 0.91 -13.63 2.22
CA GLY A 272 0.92 -15.09 2.08
C GLY A 272 2.30 -15.66 2.39
N HIS A 273 2.86 -16.48 1.49
CA HIS A 273 4.25 -16.99 1.49
C HIS A 273 4.60 -17.99 2.60
N PHE A 274 4.21 -17.77 3.87
CA PHE A 274 4.41 -18.77 4.92
C PHE A 274 3.40 -19.93 4.82
N HIS A 275 2.29 -19.71 4.12
CA HIS A 275 1.13 -20.59 3.91
C HIS A 275 0.22 -20.73 5.13
N ALA A 276 0.43 -19.93 6.17
CA ALA A 276 -0.38 -19.94 7.36
C ALA A 276 -1.67 -19.11 7.19
N GLN A 277 -2.73 -19.54 7.86
CA GLN A 277 -3.94 -18.75 7.99
C GLN A 277 -3.82 -17.95 9.28
N ASP A 278 -3.11 -16.81 9.23
CA ASP A 278 -2.70 -16.08 10.44
C ASP A 278 -2.88 -14.55 10.30
N VAL A 279 -3.13 -13.85 11.40
CA VAL A 279 -3.29 -12.39 11.42
C VAL A 279 -2.61 -11.78 12.64
N VAL A 280 -1.71 -10.84 12.39
CA VAL A 280 -1.06 -10.06 13.46
C VAL A 280 -1.39 -8.59 13.33
N SER A 281 -1.53 -7.91 14.48
CA SER A 281 -1.66 -6.45 14.54
C SER A 281 -0.46 -5.82 15.23
N LYS A 282 -0.10 -4.62 14.76
CA LYS A 282 0.93 -3.78 15.37
C LYS A 282 0.41 -2.36 15.54
N THR A 283 0.54 -1.83 16.76
CA THR A 283 0.26 -0.43 17.07
C THR A 283 1.57 0.33 17.27
N THR A 284 1.76 1.43 16.55
CA THR A 284 2.97 2.25 16.62
C THR A 284 2.99 3.11 17.88
N ALA A 285 4.14 3.75 18.15
CA ALA A 285 4.25 4.73 19.22
C ALA A 285 3.35 5.97 19.00
N ALA A 286 2.96 6.26 17.76
CA ALA A 286 2.01 7.33 17.43
C ALA A 286 0.54 6.94 17.65
N GLY A 287 0.27 5.66 17.99
CA GLY A 287 -1.07 5.14 18.23
C GLY A 287 -1.71 4.46 17.02
N ASN A 288 -1.09 4.55 15.84
CA ASN A 288 -1.64 3.99 14.62
C ASN A 288 -1.53 2.47 14.60
N THR A 289 -2.61 1.79 14.26
CA THR A 289 -2.62 0.32 14.12
C THR A 289 -2.65 -0.14 12.67
N ILE A 290 -1.84 -1.14 12.34
CA ILE A 290 -1.82 -1.88 11.07
C ILE A 290 -1.99 -3.37 11.34
N TYR A 291 -2.66 -4.06 10.41
CA TYR A 291 -2.91 -5.50 10.42
C TYR A 291 -2.22 -6.13 9.22
N ASP A 292 -1.40 -7.15 9.48
CA ASP A 292 -0.85 -8.05 8.46
C ASP A 292 -1.72 -9.31 8.44
N VAL A 293 -2.35 -9.56 7.30
CA VAL A 293 -3.38 -10.59 7.13
C VAL A 293 -2.85 -11.65 6.18
N GLU A 294 -2.18 -12.65 6.72
CA GLU A 294 -1.64 -13.77 5.94
C GLU A 294 -2.78 -14.70 5.53
N THR A 295 -2.91 -14.94 4.23
CA THR A 295 -3.87 -15.92 3.69
C THR A 295 -3.15 -17.23 3.41
N GLY A 296 -3.62 -18.32 4.02
CA GLY A 296 -2.99 -19.62 3.83
C GLY A 296 -3.07 -20.11 2.39
N SER A 297 -2.17 -21.04 2.03
CA SER A 297 -2.07 -21.56 0.67
C SER A 297 -3.27 -22.40 0.28
N LEU A 298 -3.81 -22.19 -0.92
CA LEU A 298 -4.89 -23.04 -1.44
C LEU A 298 -4.48 -24.51 -1.54
N VAL A 299 -3.21 -24.83 -1.80
CA VAL A 299 -2.74 -26.22 -2.01
C VAL A 299 -2.03 -26.81 -0.79
N THR A 300 -2.12 -26.16 0.36
CA THR A 300 -1.60 -26.69 1.63
C THR A 300 -2.74 -26.66 2.65
N TRP A 301 -2.90 -27.71 3.47
CA TRP A 301 -3.96 -27.72 4.48
C TRP A 301 -3.85 -26.47 5.39
N PRO A 302 -4.96 -25.76 5.69
CA PRO A 302 -6.38 -26.13 5.50
C PRO A 302 -7.01 -25.72 4.17
N CYS A 303 -6.22 -25.34 3.17
CA CYS A 303 -6.66 -24.86 1.85
C CYS A 303 -7.63 -23.67 1.95
N PRO A 304 -7.25 -22.57 2.64
CA PRO A 304 -8.17 -21.50 2.95
C PRO A 304 -8.25 -20.42 1.86
N PHE A 305 -9.30 -19.61 1.94
CA PHE A 305 -9.39 -18.29 1.32
C PHE A 305 -10.09 -17.34 2.29
N ARG A 306 -9.92 -16.02 2.14
CA ARG A 306 -10.54 -15.02 3.02
C ARG A 306 -11.67 -14.28 2.32
N VAL A 307 -12.69 -13.90 3.08
CA VAL A 307 -13.72 -12.95 2.68
C VAL A 307 -13.68 -11.76 3.64
N MET A 308 -13.50 -10.57 3.08
CA MET A 308 -13.57 -9.29 3.78
C MET A 308 -14.82 -8.54 3.31
N THR A 309 -15.60 -7.98 4.22
CA THR A 309 -16.72 -7.10 3.89
C THR A 309 -16.51 -5.73 4.52
N ILE A 310 -16.34 -4.70 3.70
CA ILE A 310 -16.31 -3.30 4.15
C ILE A 310 -17.74 -2.81 4.27
N HIS A 311 -18.12 -2.39 5.46
CA HIS A 311 -19.43 -1.87 5.78
C HIS A 311 -19.53 -0.36 5.53
N THR A 312 -20.76 0.13 5.40
CA THR A 312 -21.04 1.54 5.10
C THR A 312 -20.57 2.54 6.19
N ASP A 313 -20.22 2.04 7.38
CA ASP A 313 -19.68 2.86 8.47
C ASP A 313 -18.14 2.94 8.47
N GLY A 314 -17.47 2.27 7.51
CA GLY A 314 -16.01 2.23 7.39
C GLY A 314 -15.36 1.10 8.18
N THR A 315 -16.12 0.28 8.91
CA THR A 315 -15.59 -0.94 9.51
C THR A 315 -15.50 -2.07 8.48
N ALA A 316 -14.59 -3.01 8.67
CA ALA A 316 -14.47 -4.19 7.83
C ALA A 316 -14.50 -5.47 8.67
N SER A 317 -15.37 -6.40 8.31
CA SER A 317 -15.42 -7.75 8.91
C SER A 317 -14.67 -8.75 8.03
N PHE A 318 -13.94 -9.66 8.67
CA PHE A 318 -13.17 -10.70 8.01
C PHE A 318 -13.73 -12.07 8.38
N SER A 319 -13.71 -13.00 7.43
CA SER A 319 -14.08 -14.40 7.63
C SER A 319 -13.22 -15.30 6.75
N GLY A 320 -12.47 -16.21 7.37
CA GLY A 320 -11.76 -17.28 6.68
C GLY A 320 -12.73 -18.40 6.27
N LYS A 321 -12.50 -18.95 5.08
CA LYS A 321 -13.23 -20.10 4.52
C LYS A 321 -12.24 -21.14 4.03
N ARG A 322 -12.70 -22.37 3.84
CA ARG A 322 -11.89 -23.50 3.37
C ARG A 322 -12.50 -24.08 2.11
N VAL A 323 -11.67 -24.64 1.26
CA VAL A 323 -12.14 -25.56 0.21
C VAL A 323 -12.58 -26.85 0.89
N GLU A 324 -13.86 -27.21 0.79
CA GLU A 324 -14.43 -28.35 1.53
C GLU A 324 -14.50 -29.64 0.70
N GLU A 325 -14.63 -29.54 -0.62
CA GLU A 325 -14.78 -30.66 -1.54
C GLU A 325 -13.99 -30.37 -2.83
N ILE A 326 -13.48 -31.40 -3.49
CA ILE A 326 -12.80 -31.28 -4.80
C ILE A 326 -13.21 -32.46 -5.70
N ASP A 327 -13.18 -32.25 -7.01
CA ASP A 327 -13.36 -33.34 -7.99
C ASP A 327 -12.04 -34.10 -8.19
N PHE A 328 -11.65 -34.85 -7.15
CA PHE A 328 -10.46 -35.68 -7.11
C PHE A 328 -10.69 -36.88 -6.18
N ASP A 329 -10.03 -38.01 -6.46
CA ASP A 329 -10.17 -39.22 -5.64
C ASP A 329 -9.39 -39.10 -4.32
N THR A 330 -10.07 -38.71 -3.25
CA THR A 330 -9.53 -38.68 -1.87
C THR A 330 -9.74 -40.01 -1.13
N GLY A 331 -10.11 -41.08 -1.84
CA GLY A 331 -10.45 -42.37 -1.26
C GLY A 331 -11.71 -42.29 -0.39
N SER A 332 -11.61 -42.72 0.87
CA SER A 332 -12.73 -42.67 1.83
C SER A 332 -12.70 -41.47 2.77
N MET A 333 -11.76 -40.55 2.57
CA MET A 333 -11.56 -39.37 3.43
C MET A 333 -12.35 -38.17 2.88
N THR A 334 -12.77 -37.27 3.76
CA THR A 334 -13.14 -35.92 3.30
C THR A 334 -11.90 -35.22 2.74
N PHE A 335 -12.09 -34.20 1.90
CA PHE A 335 -10.94 -33.48 1.35
C PHE A 335 -10.09 -32.84 2.46
N GLN A 336 -10.70 -32.22 3.47
CA GLN A 336 -9.97 -31.66 4.62
C GLN A 336 -9.14 -32.70 5.40
N GLN A 337 -9.65 -33.92 5.58
CA GLN A 337 -8.89 -35.01 6.20
C GLN A 337 -7.72 -35.46 5.30
N TYR A 338 -7.98 -35.58 4.00
CA TYR A 338 -6.97 -35.95 3.02
C TYR A 338 -5.84 -34.92 2.96
N ALA A 339 -6.17 -33.63 2.91
CA ALA A 339 -5.22 -32.53 2.88
C ALA A 339 -4.36 -32.48 4.15
N LYS A 340 -4.98 -32.62 5.33
CA LYS A 340 -4.24 -32.65 6.60
C LYS A 340 -3.28 -33.82 6.67
N ASN A 341 -3.73 -35.03 6.31
CA ASN A 341 -2.87 -36.21 6.30
C ASN A 341 -1.71 -36.05 5.31
N SER A 342 -1.95 -35.46 4.15
CA SER A 342 -0.90 -35.21 3.15
C SER A 342 0.16 -34.24 3.67
N LEU A 343 -0.26 -33.20 4.41
CA LEU A 343 0.66 -32.27 5.08
C LEU A 343 1.48 -32.98 6.18
N GLU A 344 0.82 -33.76 7.03
CA GLU A 344 1.47 -34.57 8.08
C GLU A 344 2.50 -35.56 7.51
N GLU A 345 2.25 -36.13 6.34
CA GLU A 345 3.16 -37.05 5.66
C GLU A 345 4.28 -36.34 4.88
N GLY A 346 4.04 -35.12 4.37
CA GLY A 346 4.98 -34.37 3.53
C GLY A 346 5.96 -33.46 4.29
N LEU A 347 5.62 -33.04 5.52
CA LEU A 347 6.48 -32.17 6.33
C LEU A 347 7.78 -32.82 6.85
N PRO A 348 7.83 -34.09 7.30
CA PRO A 348 8.97 -34.62 8.04
C PRO A 348 10.33 -34.45 7.36
N GLU A 349 10.44 -34.85 6.09
CA GLU A 349 11.70 -34.74 5.33
C GLU A 349 12.10 -33.29 5.07
N SER A 350 11.12 -32.40 4.83
CA SER A 350 11.37 -30.96 4.65
C SER A 350 11.88 -30.29 5.93
N ILE A 351 11.34 -30.68 7.09
CA ILE A 351 11.76 -30.18 8.40
C ILE A 351 13.14 -30.71 8.77
N ILE A 352 13.40 -31.99 8.55
CA ILE A 352 14.74 -32.56 8.77
C ILE A 352 15.76 -31.86 7.88
N TYR A 353 15.43 -31.61 6.62
CA TYR A 353 16.28 -30.86 5.71
C TYR A 353 16.53 -29.42 6.19
N LEU A 354 15.48 -28.71 6.61
CA LEU A 354 15.58 -27.36 7.18
C LEU A 354 16.54 -27.32 8.38
N LEU A 355 16.31 -28.21 9.35
CA LEU A 355 17.07 -28.25 10.60
C LEU A 355 18.54 -28.66 10.38
N THR A 356 18.80 -29.57 9.44
CA THR A 356 20.17 -30.01 9.12
C THR A 356 20.94 -29.05 8.22
N SER A 357 20.26 -28.08 7.61
CA SER A 357 20.84 -27.08 6.72
C SER A 357 21.16 -25.77 7.45
N PRO A 358 21.99 -24.88 6.86
CA PRO A 358 22.13 -23.51 7.36
C PRO A 358 20.77 -22.79 7.41
N PRO A 359 20.52 -21.96 8.44
CA PRO A 359 21.46 -21.56 9.50
C PRO A 359 21.55 -22.53 10.69
N TYR A 360 20.64 -23.50 10.83
CA TYR A 360 20.51 -24.36 12.01
C TYR A 360 21.67 -25.35 12.19
N ASN A 361 22.03 -26.06 11.11
CA ASN A 361 23.13 -27.03 11.08
C ASN A 361 23.12 -28.05 12.23
N ILE A 362 21.95 -28.51 12.69
CA ILE A 362 21.88 -29.53 13.74
C ILE A 362 22.12 -30.93 13.15
N ASP A 363 22.62 -31.86 13.96
CA ASP A 363 22.88 -33.21 13.48
C ASP A 363 21.58 -33.97 13.18
N GLN A 364 21.66 -34.90 12.24
CA GLN A 364 20.49 -35.65 11.76
C GLN A 364 19.71 -36.36 12.88
N GLY A 365 20.40 -36.92 13.89
CA GLY A 365 19.72 -37.61 14.98
C GLY A 365 18.94 -36.65 15.88
N THR A 366 19.46 -35.43 16.09
CA THR A 366 18.70 -34.39 16.78
C THR A 366 17.54 -33.89 15.91
N ALA A 367 17.73 -33.68 14.61
CA ALA A 367 16.65 -33.28 13.71
C ALA A 367 15.49 -34.28 13.70
N GLU A 368 15.78 -35.58 13.59
CA GLU A 368 14.78 -36.66 13.67
C GLU A 368 14.06 -36.72 15.03
N PHE A 369 14.71 -36.32 16.13
CA PHE A 369 14.08 -36.21 17.44
C PHE A 369 13.12 -35.01 17.54
N VAL A 370 13.46 -33.90 16.89
CA VAL A 370 12.70 -32.64 16.94
C VAL A 370 11.51 -32.65 16.00
N GLU A 371 11.68 -33.28 14.83
CA GLU A 371 10.74 -33.27 13.71
C GLU A 371 9.28 -33.47 14.14
N PRO A 372 8.91 -34.48 14.96
CA PRO A 372 7.49 -34.72 15.25
C PRO A 372 6.82 -33.54 15.97
N GLY A 373 7.57 -32.85 16.84
CA GLY A 373 7.04 -31.68 17.54
C GLY A 373 7.02 -30.43 16.67
N PHE A 374 7.98 -30.31 15.74
CA PHE A 374 8.03 -29.21 14.79
C PHE A 374 6.92 -29.33 13.75
N THR A 375 6.63 -30.54 13.27
CA THR A 375 5.48 -30.85 12.41
C THR A 375 4.17 -30.46 13.08
N GLU A 376 3.99 -30.81 14.37
CA GLU A 376 2.81 -30.37 15.13
C GLU A 376 2.70 -28.84 15.20
N SER A 377 3.81 -28.14 15.50
CA SER A 377 3.84 -26.66 15.52
C SER A 377 3.43 -26.05 14.17
N ILE A 378 4.01 -26.51 13.06
CA ILE A 378 3.71 -25.96 11.73
C ILE A 378 2.26 -26.22 11.32
N ILE A 379 1.73 -27.40 11.62
CA ILE A 379 0.32 -27.70 11.35
C ILE A 379 -0.58 -26.79 12.19
N ALA A 380 -0.28 -26.58 13.46
CA ALA A 380 -1.07 -25.67 14.29
C ALA A 380 -1.10 -24.25 13.69
N HIS A 381 0.06 -23.74 13.27
CA HIS A 381 0.15 -22.42 12.64
C HIS A 381 -0.60 -22.32 11.31
N TYR A 382 -0.61 -23.41 10.52
CA TYR A 382 -1.36 -23.40 9.27
C TYR A 382 -2.86 -23.38 9.47
N GLU A 383 -3.32 -23.97 10.56
CA GLU A 383 -4.73 -23.90 10.93
C GLU A 383 -5.15 -22.49 11.37
N GLY A 384 -4.24 -21.74 11.99
CA GLY A 384 -4.51 -20.53 12.75
C GLY A 384 -5.17 -20.81 14.11
N ASN A 385 -5.23 -19.79 14.96
CA ASN A 385 -5.72 -19.78 16.33
C ASN A 385 -5.04 -20.88 17.15
N GLU A 386 -3.70 -20.83 17.25
CA GLU A 386 -2.90 -21.90 17.83
C GLU A 386 -3.33 -22.19 19.27
N GLY A 387 -3.54 -23.48 19.53
CA GLY A 387 -3.91 -23.94 20.85
C GLY A 387 -2.72 -24.05 21.80
N SER A 388 -2.59 -25.20 22.45
CA SER A 388 -1.41 -25.50 23.25
C SER A 388 -0.70 -26.74 22.70
N PRO A 389 0.63 -26.78 22.72
CA PRO A 389 1.39 -27.92 22.21
C PRO A 389 1.04 -29.20 22.98
N SER A 390 1.10 -30.34 22.30
CA SER A 390 0.97 -31.63 22.97
C SER A 390 2.03 -31.83 24.07
N PHE A 391 1.80 -32.81 24.94
CA PHE A 391 2.80 -33.22 25.92
C PHE A 391 4.12 -33.63 25.26
N SER A 392 4.06 -34.29 24.10
CA SER A 392 5.25 -34.73 23.36
C SER A 392 6.04 -33.53 22.84
N THR A 393 5.36 -32.55 22.27
CA THR A 393 5.99 -31.32 21.77
C THR A 393 6.60 -30.49 22.90
N ASN A 394 5.88 -30.34 24.02
CA ASN A 394 6.45 -29.73 25.23
C ASN A 394 7.71 -30.46 25.73
N PHE A 395 7.73 -31.79 25.68
CA PHE A 395 8.90 -32.57 26.06
C PHE A 395 10.08 -32.36 25.11
N ILE A 396 9.83 -32.24 23.80
CA ILE A 396 10.84 -31.92 22.78
C ILE A 396 11.43 -30.53 23.03
N ILE A 397 10.58 -29.50 23.17
CA ILE A 397 10.98 -28.11 23.46
C ILE A 397 11.84 -28.05 24.73
N PHE A 398 11.39 -28.69 25.81
CA PHE A 398 12.15 -28.76 27.06
C PHE A 398 13.52 -29.46 26.88
N SER A 399 13.57 -30.53 26.08
CA SER A 399 14.80 -31.26 25.81
C SER A 399 15.80 -30.44 24.97
N LEU A 400 15.31 -29.60 24.06
CA LEU A 400 16.12 -28.69 23.27
C LEU A 400 16.79 -27.62 24.13
N TYR A 401 16.06 -27.02 25.08
CA TYR A 401 16.65 -26.09 26.06
C TYR A 401 17.79 -26.75 26.85
N LEU A 402 17.61 -27.99 27.32
CA LEU A 402 18.64 -28.71 28.06
C LEU A 402 19.85 -29.11 27.21
N SER A 403 19.66 -29.26 25.90
CA SER A 403 20.67 -29.75 24.95
C SER A 403 21.45 -28.63 24.26
N GLY A 404 21.19 -27.36 24.60
CA GLY A 404 21.89 -26.19 24.03
C GLY A 404 21.29 -25.69 22.72
N TYR A 405 20.10 -26.15 22.33
CA TYR A 405 19.35 -25.72 21.16
C TYR A 405 18.20 -24.77 21.54
N GLY A 406 18.44 -23.88 22.52
CA GLY A 406 17.43 -22.97 23.06
C GLY A 406 16.77 -22.10 22.00
N TYR A 407 17.51 -21.65 20.98
CA TYR A 407 16.94 -20.83 19.90
C TYR A 407 15.91 -21.58 19.02
N ILE A 408 16.07 -22.90 18.84
CA ILE A 408 15.06 -23.74 18.15
C ILE A 408 13.87 -23.96 19.07
N ALA A 409 14.13 -24.19 20.36
CA ALA A 409 13.08 -24.32 21.37
C ALA A 409 12.21 -23.06 21.46
N GLU A 410 12.84 -21.88 21.50
CA GLU A 410 12.19 -20.57 21.48
C GLU A 410 11.36 -20.38 20.23
N GLY A 411 11.89 -20.73 19.05
CA GLY A 411 11.12 -20.65 17.80
C GLY A 411 9.94 -21.62 17.74
N MET A 412 10.10 -22.83 18.26
CA MET A 412 8.99 -23.78 18.35
C MET A 412 7.94 -23.34 19.35
N GLU A 413 8.35 -22.75 20.47
CA GLU A 413 7.46 -22.22 21.52
C GLU A 413 6.70 -20.99 21.04
N SER A 414 7.35 -20.08 20.31
CA SER A 414 6.73 -18.86 19.81
C SER A 414 5.67 -19.10 18.74
N ILE A 415 5.76 -20.17 17.95
CA ILE A 415 4.68 -20.56 17.03
C ILE A 415 3.34 -20.79 17.77
N TRP A 416 3.36 -21.17 19.04
CA TRP A 416 2.14 -21.36 19.83
C TRP A 416 1.68 -20.09 20.56
N ASP A 417 2.37 -18.97 20.38
CA ASP A 417 1.98 -17.67 20.91
C ASP A 417 1.06 -16.96 19.90
N ASP A 418 -0.21 -17.37 19.90
CA ASP A 418 -1.29 -16.84 19.06
C ASP A 418 -1.47 -15.32 19.31
N LEU A 419 -0.98 -14.52 18.36
CA LEU A 419 -1.01 -13.07 18.42
C LEU A 419 -2.37 -12.54 18.00
N SER A 420 -2.83 -11.46 18.61
CA SER A 420 -4.13 -10.87 18.24
C SER A 420 -4.09 -10.19 16.86
N PRO A 421 -5.21 -10.19 16.11
CA PRO A 421 -6.58 -10.67 16.44
C PRO A 421 -6.82 -12.18 16.14
N ASP A 422 -8.08 -12.64 16.20
CA ASP A 422 -8.44 -14.01 15.75
C ASP A 422 -8.16 -14.18 14.24
N ASP A 423 -7.58 -15.31 13.87
CA ASP A 423 -7.09 -15.58 12.52
C ASP A 423 -8.18 -15.79 11.48
N TRP A 424 -9.35 -16.23 11.92
CA TRP A 424 -10.46 -16.57 11.06
C TRP A 424 -11.48 -15.44 10.98
N ASN A 425 -11.83 -14.81 12.08
CA ASN A 425 -12.92 -13.85 12.18
C ASN A 425 -12.58 -12.68 13.09
N PHE A 426 -12.37 -11.52 12.50
CA PHE A 426 -12.06 -10.28 13.20
C PHE A 426 -12.72 -9.09 12.52
N THR A 427 -12.59 -7.92 13.14
CA THR A 427 -13.10 -6.65 12.60
C THR A 427 -12.06 -5.57 12.76
N VAL A 428 -11.91 -4.75 11.73
CA VAL A 428 -10.99 -3.61 11.69
C VAL A 428 -11.80 -2.34 11.43
N ASP A 429 -11.42 -1.23 12.06
CA ASP A 429 -11.90 0.08 11.67
C ASP A 429 -10.97 0.64 10.58
N LEU A 430 -11.48 0.79 9.35
CA LEU A 430 -10.72 1.37 8.25
C LEU A 430 -10.86 2.89 8.18
N ASN A 431 -11.64 3.50 9.09
CA ASN A 431 -11.70 4.94 9.16
C ASN A 431 -10.34 5.49 9.61
N PRO A 432 -9.95 6.67 9.10
CA PRO A 432 -8.77 7.39 9.59
C PRO A 432 -8.86 7.61 11.11
N GLU A 433 -7.74 7.47 11.83
CA GLU A 433 -7.73 7.61 13.29
C GLU A 433 -7.96 9.06 13.76
N ALA A 434 -7.75 10.04 12.89
CA ALA A 434 -8.07 11.45 13.12
C ALA A 434 -9.21 11.91 12.20
N ASP A 435 -10.06 12.82 12.69
CA ASP A 435 -11.08 13.45 11.87
C ASP A 435 -10.43 14.19 10.68
N PRO A 436 -11.01 14.11 9.47
CA PRO A 436 -10.48 14.79 8.30
C PRO A 436 -10.58 16.31 8.47
N LEU A 437 -9.46 16.98 8.16
CA LEU A 437 -9.30 18.42 8.24
C LEU A 437 -9.11 18.99 6.83
N PHE A 438 -10.10 19.71 6.32
CA PHE A 438 -10.02 20.34 5.00
C PHE A 438 -9.55 21.79 5.09
N LEU A 439 -8.49 22.17 4.37
CA LEU A 439 -8.03 23.55 4.29
C LEU A 439 -8.62 24.28 3.09
N ASN A 440 -9.30 25.38 3.36
CA ASN A 440 -9.75 26.33 2.35
C ASN A 440 -8.94 27.63 2.48
N ILE A 441 -7.84 27.70 1.73
CA ILE A 441 -6.90 28.83 1.79
C ILE A 441 -7.05 29.68 0.54
N THR A 442 -7.09 31.00 0.73
CA THR A 442 -6.99 31.99 -0.34
C THR A 442 -5.75 32.87 -0.14
N VAL A 443 -4.89 32.91 -1.14
CA VAL A 443 -3.65 33.69 -1.17
C VAL A 443 -3.41 34.27 -2.57
N LEU A 444 -2.86 35.47 -2.65
CA LEU A 444 -2.38 36.06 -3.91
C LEU A 444 -0.85 36.16 -3.83
N ILE A 445 -0.20 36.10 -4.98
CA ILE A 445 1.25 36.33 -5.09
C ILE A 445 1.49 37.56 -5.98
N GLU A 446 2.32 38.50 -5.49
CA GLU A 446 2.56 39.80 -6.14
C GLU A 446 3.04 39.63 -7.58
N GLY A 447 3.96 38.69 -7.81
CA GLY A 447 4.59 38.46 -9.10
C GLY A 447 3.60 38.16 -10.22
N ALA A 448 2.63 37.30 -9.95
CA ALA A 448 1.64 36.89 -10.94
C ALA A 448 0.47 37.89 -11.08
N TYR A 449 0.31 38.83 -10.14
CA TYR A 449 -0.89 39.66 -10.07
C TYR A 449 -0.94 40.74 -11.16
N GLN A 450 -1.94 40.68 -12.05
CA GLN A 450 -2.12 41.60 -13.18
C GLN A 450 -3.61 41.90 -13.40
N ASP A 451 -3.97 43.20 -13.40
CA ASP A 451 -5.30 43.69 -13.79
C ASP A 451 -6.51 42.97 -13.11
N GLY A 452 -6.37 42.64 -11.82
CA GLY A 452 -7.46 42.10 -11.01
C GLY A 452 -7.42 40.59 -10.76
N GLN A 453 -6.55 39.85 -11.45
CA GLN A 453 -6.39 38.39 -11.38
C GLN A 453 -4.90 38.00 -11.41
N MET A 454 -4.56 36.75 -11.11
CA MET A 454 -3.19 36.25 -11.29
C MET A 454 -3.00 35.65 -12.69
N SER A 455 -1.82 35.85 -13.26
CA SER A 455 -1.45 35.34 -14.57
C SER A 455 -1.11 33.85 -14.50
N THR A 456 -1.61 33.06 -15.46
CA THR A 456 -1.27 31.64 -15.63
C THR A 456 -0.21 31.43 -16.71
N ALA A 457 0.64 32.42 -16.98
CA ALA A 457 1.56 32.43 -18.13
C ALA A 457 2.59 31.29 -18.15
N LEU A 458 2.92 30.70 -16.98
CA LEU A 458 3.77 29.51 -16.90
C LEU A 458 3.08 28.24 -17.40
N ASN A 459 1.75 28.20 -17.38
CA ASN A 459 0.95 27.05 -17.72
C ASN A 459 0.56 27.06 -19.22
N PRO A 460 0.68 25.95 -19.96
CA PRO A 460 1.23 24.64 -19.59
C PRO A 460 2.72 24.47 -19.93
N ALA A 461 3.37 25.53 -20.42
CA ALA A 461 4.68 25.41 -21.07
C ALA A 461 5.83 25.12 -20.10
N TYR A 462 5.74 25.58 -18.85
CA TYR A 462 6.87 25.61 -17.93
C TYR A 462 6.59 24.96 -16.57
N ILE A 463 5.34 24.88 -16.11
CA ILE A 463 5.05 24.23 -14.81
C ILE A 463 5.47 22.75 -14.88
N PRO A 464 6.38 22.29 -13.99
CA PRO A 464 6.79 20.91 -13.94
C PRO A 464 5.69 20.03 -13.36
N LEU A 465 5.62 18.77 -13.81
CA LEU A 465 4.80 17.75 -13.17
C LEU A 465 5.35 17.37 -11.80
N ASP A 466 6.67 17.50 -11.63
CA ASP A 466 7.35 17.27 -10.35
C ASP A 466 7.32 18.53 -9.48
N GLN A 467 7.03 18.38 -8.19
CA GLN A 467 6.99 19.53 -7.27
C GLN A 467 8.41 20.07 -6.96
N PRO A 468 8.58 21.39 -6.77
CA PRO A 468 9.90 22.03 -6.67
C PRO A 468 10.52 22.07 -5.25
N TYR A 469 9.88 21.50 -4.25
CA TYR A 469 10.20 21.61 -2.81
C TYR A 469 11.02 20.44 -2.24
N VAL A 470 11.46 19.47 -3.05
CA VAL A 470 12.28 18.33 -2.59
C VAL A 470 13.64 18.74 -2.02
N GLY A 471 14.23 19.82 -2.54
CA GLY A 471 15.55 20.30 -2.14
C GLY A 471 15.53 21.27 -0.96
N SER A 472 16.73 21.59 -0.46
CA SER A 472 16.93 22.71 0.47
C SER A 472 16.36 24.01 -0.15
N PRO A 473 15.70 24.86 0.65
CA PRO A 473 15.58 24.82 2.11
C PRO A 473 14.43 23.93 2.65
N TRP A 474 13.47 23.55 1.81
CA TRP A 474 12.23 22.91 2.28
C TRP A 474 12.41 21.43 2.62
N ASN A 475 13.25 20.71 1.86
CA ASN A 475 13.46 19.27 2.00
C ASN A 475 12.13 18.50 2.12
N TYR A 476 11.12 18.90 1.34
CA TYR A 476 9.80 18.31 1.39
C TYR A 476 9.80 16.96 0.67
N THR A 477 9.61 15.90 1.44
CA THR A 477 9.65 14.52 0.97
C THR A 477 8.28 13.96 0.60
N GLY A 478 7.22 14.77 0.62
CA GLY A 478 5.91 14.34 0.15
C GLY A 478 5.85 14.25 -1.37
N PHE A 479 4.70 13.77 -1.84
CA PHE A 479 4.37 13.48 -3.24
C PHE A 479 5.21 14.21 -4.28
N GLN A 480 5.92 13.46 -5.11
CA GLN A 480 6.92 14.04 -6.01
C GLN A 480 6.38 14.46 -7.38
N THR A 481 5.29 13.86 -7.92
CA THR A 481 4.89 14.07 -9.32
C THR A 481 3.40 13.85 -9.62
N THR A 482 2.70 14.81 -10.24
CA THR A 482 1.24 14.71 -10.48
C THR A 482 0.82 13.66 -11.49
N GLY A 483 1.71 13.23 -12.38
CA GLY A 483 1.40 12.33 -13.51
C GLY A 483 0.42 12.91 -14.55
N LEU A 484 -0.24 14.03 -14.25
CA LEU A 484 -1.23 14.71 -15.09
C LEU A 484 -0.87 16.19 -15.24
N ALA A 485 -1.13 16.73 -16.43
CA ALA A 485 -0.93 18.15 -16.71
C ALA A 485 -1.88 19.01 -15.84
N PRO A 486 -1.40 20.15 -15.30
CA PRO A 486 -2.22 21.03 -14.47
C PRO A 486 -3.39 21.63 -15.27
N ASP A 487 -4.49 21.92 -14.57
CA ASP A 487 -5.64 22.63 -15.15
C ASP A 487 -5.25 24.02 -15.67
N PRO A 488 -5.94 24.58 -16.69
CA PRO A 488 -5.56 25.85 -17.31
C PRO A 488 -5.50 27.06 -16.36
N ASP A 489 -6.21 26.99 -15.24
CA ASP A 489 -6.35 28.06 -14.26
C ASP A 489 -5.22 28.03 -13.20
N VAL A 490 -4.32 27.04 -13.26
CA VAL A 490 -3.16 26.94 -12.36
C VAL A 490 -2.13 28.01 -12.68
N VAL A 491 -1.75 28.76 -11.64
CA VAL A 491 -0.68 29.78 -11.64
C VAL A 491 0.67 29.13 -11.36
N ASP A 492 0.77 28.41 -10.24
CA ASP A 492 2.02 27.76 -9.82
C ASP A 492 1.79 26.73 -8.70
N TRP A 493 2.87 26.03 -8.33
CA TRP A 493 2.97 25.22 -7.11
C TRP A 493 3.03 26.09 -5.84
N VAL A 494 2.43 25.60 -4.76
CA VAL A 494 2.65 26.09 -3.38
C VAL A 494 2.88 24.92 -2.43
N LEU A 495 3.70 25.15 -1.39
CA LEU A 495 3.85 24.24 -0.24
C LEU A 495 3.11 24.85 0.95
N VAL A 496 2.15 24.10 1.49
CA VAL A 496 1.34 24.50 2.64
C VAL A 496 1.78 23.73 3.87
N GLU A 497 2.00 24.44 4.97
CA GLU A 497 2.31 23.87 6.28
C GLU A 497 1.19 24.21 7.26
N ILE A 498 0.79 23.25 8.09
CA ILE A 498 -0.11 23.48 9.21
C ILE A 498 0.61 23.31 10.54
N HIS A 499 0.28 24.21 11.47
CA HIS A 499 0.88 24.24 12.79
C HIS A 499 -0.20 24.24 13.88
N ASP A 500 -0.03 23.39 14.89
CA ASP A 500 -0.85 23.38 16.10
C ASP A 500 -0.13 24.15 17.21
N ALA A 501 -0.51 25.41 17.42
CA ALA A 501 0.21 26.36 18.26
C ALA A 501 -0.73 27.17 19.16
N THR A 502 -0.17 27.80 20.21
CA THR A 502 -0.97 28.68 21.09
C THR A 502 -1.35 30.00 20.42
N ASP A 503 -0.48 30.51 19.55
CA ASP A 503 -0.59 31.78 18.86
C ASP A 503 0.47 31.86 17.73
N ALA A 504 0.36 32.84 16.84
CA ALA A 504 1.26 32.99 15.70
C ALA A 504 2.74 33.19 16.10
N THR A 505 3.05 33.66 17.32
CA THR A 505 4.45 33.85 17.77
C THR A 505 5.12 32.55 18.20
N SER A 506 4.35 31.50 18.49
CA SER A 506 4.85 30.18 18.90
C SER A 506 4.97 29.18 17.75
N VAL A 507 4.55 29.57 16.54
CA VAL A 507 4.72 28.77 15.31
C VAL A 507 6.21 28.51 15.05
N SER A 508 6.57 27.23 14.99
CA SER A 508 7.94 26.76 14.76
C SER A 508 7.92 25.32 14.21
N GLU A 509 9.10 24.77 13.91
CA GLU A 509 9.22 23.35 13.51
C GLU A 509 8.66 22.38 14.56
N ASN A 510 8.65 22.74 15.85
CA ASN A 510 8.09 21.88 16.91
C ASN A 510 6.56 21.88 16.93
N THR A 511 5.91 22.86 16.31
CA THR A 511 4.44 22.95 16.21
C THR A 511 3.95 22.50 14.84
N LEU A 512 4.84 22.13 13.93
CA LEU A 512 4.48 21.62 12.61
C LEU A 512 3.77 20.29 12.75
N VAL A 513 2.54 20.21 12.25
CA VAL A 513 1.72 18.99 12.31
C VAL A 513 1.32 18.46 10.93
N GLY A 514 1.69 19.15 9.85
CA GLY A 514 1.44 18.66 8.50
C GLY A 514 2.03 19.55 7.42
N ARG A 515 2.41 18.94 6.29
CA ARG A 515 2.87 19.62 5.07
C ARG A 515 2.25 18.98 3.83
N GLN A 516 1.73 19.79 2.92
CA GLN A 516 1.17 19.32 1.64
C GLN A 516 1.44 20.33 0.53
N VAL A 517 1.79 19.85 -0.67
CA VAL A 517 1.81 20.68 -1.87
C VAL A 517 0.42 20.81 -2.48
N GLY A 518 0.17 21.92 -3.16
CA GLY A 518 -1.10 22.17 -3.84
C GLY A 518 -0.94 23.08 -5.04
N TRP A 519 -2.02 23.18 -5.82
CA TRP A 519 -2.13 24.12 -6.91
C TRP A 519 -2.61 25.47 -6.41
N LEU A 520 -1.91 26.54 -6.77
CA LEU A 520 -2.43 27.90 -6.66
C LEU A 520 -3.17 28.25 -7.95
N LEU A 521 -4.46 28.54 -7.85
CA LEU A 521 -5.29 28.96 -8.98
C LEU A 521 -5.25 30.48 -9.19
N ASP A 522 -5.61 30.95 -10.38
CA ASP A 522 -5.67 32.38 -10.75
C ASP A 522 -6.59 33.22 -9.85
N SER A 523 -7.58 32.56 -9.23
CA SER A 523 -8.51 33.11 -8.24
C SER A 523 -7.89 33.33 -6.86
N GLY A 524 -6.67 32.82 -6.64
CA GLY A 524 -5.99 32.77 -5.35
C GLY A 524 -6.37 31.58 -4.46
N LYS A 525 -7.25 30.68 -4.93
CA LYS A 525 -7.58 29.48 -4.16
C LYS A 525 -6.40 28.50 -4.22
N VAL A 526 -6.07 27.90 -3.09
CA VAL A 526 -5.16 26.74 -3.05
C VAL A 526 -6.00 25.46 -3.06
N THR A 527 -5.68 24.54 -3.97
CA THR A 527 -6.38 23.26 -4.12
C THR A 527 -5.43 22.08 -4.01
N ALA A 528 -6.00 20.90 -3.76
CA ALA A 528 -5.32 19.64 -4.00
C ALA A 528 -4.96 19.48 -5.49
N LEU A 529 -4.28 18.37 -5.79
CA LEU A 529 -3.69 18.12 -7.12
C LEU A 529 -4.72 17.81 -8.21
N ASP A 530 -5.97 17.54 -7.82
CA ASP A 530 -7.12 17.43 -8.73
C ASP A 530 -7.62 18.79 -9.24
N GLY A 531 -7.04 19.91 -8.78
CA GLY A 531 -7.41 21.27 -9.20
C GLY A 531 -8.71 21.79 -8.59
N VAL A 532 -9.42 21.00 -7.78
CA VAL A 532 -10.79 21.30 -7.34
C VAL A 532 -10.93 21.22 -5.82
N SER A 533 -10.43 20.14 -5.24
CA SER A 533 -10.60 19.82 -3.82
C SER A 533 -9.78 20.72 -2.91
N ASN A 534 -10.23 20.86 -1.67
CA ASN A 534 -9.42 21.47 -0.62
C ASN A 534 -8.24 20.56 -0.27
N LEU A 535 -7.17 21.12 0.27
CA LEU A 535 -6.12 20.29 0.88
C LEU A 535 -6.69 19.55 2.09
N LEU A 536 -6.21 18.33 2.35
CA LEU A 536 -6.77 17.45 3.37
C LEU A 536 -5.65 16.89 4.24
N PHE A 537 -5.85 17.03 5.55
CA PHE A 537 -4.96 16.55 6.59
C PHE A 537 -5.73 15.64 7.55
N TYR A 538 -5.02 14.73 8.21
CA TYR A 538 -5.55 13.87 9.27
C TYR A 538 -4.81 14.20 10.55
N GLN A 539 -5.26 15.25 11.22
CA GLN A 539 -4.57 15.76 12.40
C GLN A 539 -5.58 16.18 13.46
N GLU A 540 -5.43 15.62 14.65
CA GLU A 540 -6.12 16.14 15.83
C GLU A 540 -5.47 17.45 16.26
N ILE A 541 -6.27 18.51 16.41
CA ILE A 541 -5.80 19.83 16.82
C ILE A 541 -6.03 20.01 18.32
N GLN A 542 -4.94 20.13 19.07
CA GLN A 542 -4.96 20.27 20.53
C GLN A 542 -5.04 21.73 20.98
N GLN A 543 -4.53 22.67 20.19
CA GLN A 543 -4.50 24.10 20.50
C GLN A 543 -5.29 24.90 19.45
N GLN A 544 -4.57 25.55 18.53
CA GLN A 544 -5.14 26.40 17.48
C GLN A 544 -4.34 26.17 16.20
N LEU A 545 -5.06 26.05 15.10
CA LEU A 545 -4.46 25.78 13.80
C LEU A 545 -4.00 27.08 13.14
N PHE A 546 -2.74 27.12 12.74
CA PHE A 546 -2.13 28.17 11.92
C PHE A 546 -1.63 27.59 10.60
N VAL A 547 -1.59 28.42 9.55
CA VAL A 547 -1.13 27.98 8.23
C VAL A 547 0.04 28.84 7.75
N VAL A 548 1.06 28.19 7.20
CA VAL A 548 2.14 28.83 6.45
C VAL A 548 2.00 28.45 4.98
N VAL A 549 2.00 29.44 4.09
CA VAL A 549 2.08 29.19 2.65
C VAL A 549 3.46 29.61 2.16
N ARG A 550 4.15 28.67 1.50
CA ARG A 550 5.48 28.86 0.92
C ARG A 550 5.38 28.80 -0.60
N HIS A 551 6.10 29.69 -1.24
CA HIS A 551 6.27 29.71 -2.68
C HIS A 551 7.77 29.76 -3.00
N ARG A 552 8.15 29.32 -4.20
CA ARG A 552 9.57 29.15 -4.58
C ARG A 552 10.33 30.47 -4.73
N ASN A 553 9.64 31.60 -4.91
CA ASN A 553 10.26 32.89 -5.18
C ASN A 553 9.57 34.10 -4.52
N HIS A 554 8.64 33.84 -3.60
CA HIS A 554 7.99 34.84 -2.76
C HIS A 554 8.27 34.53 -1.29
N LEU A 555 8.31 35.59 -0.47
CA LEU A 555 8.38 35.43 0.98
C LEU A 555 7.19 34.61 1.49
N ALA A 556 7.50 33.59 2.28
CA ALA A 556 6.50 32.79 2.95
C ALA A 556 5.60 33.65 3.85
N ILE A 557 4.34 33.25 3.96
CA ILE A 557 3.32 33.97 4.71
C ILE A 557 2.71 33.07 5.79
N LEU A 558 2.57 33.61 7.00
CA LEU A 558 1.94 32.96 8.15
C LEU A 558 0.63 33.67 8.50
N SER A 559 -0.42 32.91 8.84
CA SER A 559 -1.67 33.47 9.38
C SER A 559 -1.45 34.21 10.69
N ALA A 560 -1.98 35.43 10.80
CA ALA A 560 -1.90 36.22 12.04
C ALA A 560 -2.81 35.67 13.14
N ASP A 561 -3.93 35.09 12.72
CA ASP A 561 -4.98 34.53 13.57
C ASP A 561 -5.14 33.03 13.26
N PRO A 562 -5.74 32.25 14.19
CA PRO A 562 -6.12 30.87 13.93
C PRO A 562 -7.07 30.72 12.75
N LEU A 563 -7.01 29.57 12.09
CA LEU A 563 -7.95 29.20 11.05
C LEU A 563 -9.37 29.05 11.62
N LEU A 564 -10.36 29.51 10.84
CA LEU A 564 -11.76 29.43 11.23
C LEU A 564 -12.33 28.08 10.80
N GLU A 565 -12.72 27.26 11.78
CA GLU A 565 -13.37 25.97 11.56
C GLU A 565 -14.88 26.13 11.36
N SER A 566 -15.41 25.48 10.32
CA SER A 566 -16.85 25.27 10.18
C SER A 566 -17.14 24.00 9.36
N GLY A 567 -17.70 22.99 10.02
CA GLY A 567 -18.12 21.76 9.35
C GLY A 567 -16.95 20.92 8.84
N GLY A 568 -15.82 20.90 9.56
CA GLY A 568 -14.59 20.19 9.18
C GLY A 568 -13.71 20.97 8.18
N ILE A 569 -14.12 22.18 7.78
CA ILE A 569 -13.35 23.04 6.89
C ILE A 569 -12.71 24.16 7.70
N TYR A 570 -11.38 24.21 7.68
CA TYR A 570 -10.57 25.25 8.26
C TYR A 570 -10.20 26.27 7.18
N SER A 571 -10.71 27.49 7.31
CA SER A 571 -10.58 28.52 6.29
C SER A 571 -9.65 29.66 6.72
N TYR A 572 -8.85 30.15 5.77
CA TYR A 572 -8.09 31.39 5.92
C TYR A 572 -8.01 32.17 4.62
N ASN A 573 -8.17 33.49 4.68
CA ASN A 573 -8.05 34.35 3.52
C ASN A 573 -7.05 35.47 3.79
N PHE A 574 -5.88 35.37 3.16
CA PHE A 574 -4.80 36.32 3.28
C PHE A 574 -5.02 37.63 2.50
N THR A 575 -6.03 37.68 1.64
CA THR A 575 -6.14 38.72 0.61
C THR A 575 -6.90 39.96 1.08
N ILE A 576 -7.61 39.88 2.20
CA ILE A 576 -8.63 40.86 2.60
C ILE A 576 -8.10 42.01 3.49
N GLY A 577 -6.86 41.92 3.95
CA GLY A 577 -6.28 42.93 4.83
C GLY A 577 -4.87 42.55 5.29
N SER A 578 -4.03 43.55 5.53
CA SER A 578 -2.67 43.34 6.01
C SER A 578 -2.61 42.57 7.32
N GLU A 579 -3.60 42.77 8.20
CA GLU A 579 -3.70 42.15 9.51
C GLU A 579 -3.88 40.63 9.46
N THR A 580 -4.18 40.06 8.28
CA THR A 580 -4.32 38.61 8.11
C THR A 580 -2.96 37.90 8.05
N ALA A 581 -1.87 38.61 7.76
CA ALA A 581 -0.53 38.06 7.83
C ALA A 581 0.14 38.40 9.15
N PHE A 582 0.79 37.41 9.77
CA PHE A 582 1.63 37.68 10.93
C PHE A 582 2.80 38.57 10.51
N GLY A 583 2.87 39.78 11.09
CA GLY A 583 3.77 40.85 10.68
C GLY A 583 3.10 41.98 9.90
N GLY A 584 1.86 41.81 9.42
CA GLY A 584 1.14 42.88 8.74
C GLY A 584 1.81 43.31 7.43
N THR A 585 1.96 44.62 7.25
CA THR A 585 2.55 45.25 6.05
C THR A 585 4.03 44.92 5.80
N ILE A 586 4.72 44.25 6.72
CA ILE A 586 6.09 43.75 6.46
C ILE A 586 6.09 42.31 5.90
N ALA A 587 4.98 41.59 6.00
CA ALA A 587 4.83 40.21 5.53
C ALA A 587 3.99 40.11 4.25
N GLN A 588 3.28 41.18 3.88
CA GLN A 588 2.45 41.27 2.67
C GLN A 588 2.56 42.64 2.02
N THR A 589 2.20 42.70 0.74
CA THR A 589 2.11 43.92 -0.05
C THR A 589 0.69 44.11 -0.60
N GLU A 590 0.25 45.37 -0.73
CA GLU A 590 -1.04 45.72 -1.32
C GLU A 590 -0.88 45.85 -2.85
N VAL A 591 -1.52 44.95 -3.60
CA VAL A 591 -1.42 44.88 -5.07
C VAL A 591 -2.58 45.59 -5.78
N GLU A 592 -3.70 45.73 -5.09
CA GLU A 592 -4.87 46.54 -5.48
C GLU A 592 -5.52 47.04 -4.20
N THR A 593 -6.32 48.11 -4.24
CA THR A 593 -7.01 48.62 -3.05
C THR A 593 -7.77 47.52 -2.30
N ASN A 594 -7.35 47.26 -1.05
CA ASN A 594 -7.84 46.18 -0.17
C ASN A 594 -7.58 44.75 -0.70
N LYS A 595 -6.57 44.55 -1.54
CA LYS A 595 -6.09 43.22 -1.93
C LYS A 595 -4.62 43.08 -1.60
N TRP A 596 -4.32 42.06 -0.81
CA TRP A 596 -3.00 41.79 -0.27
C TRP A 596 -2.43 40.49 -0.84
N ALA A 597 -1.13 40.49 -1.10
CA ALA A 597 -0.41 39.38 -1.69
C ALA A 597 0.90 39.10 -0.96
N MET A 598 1.42 37.89 -1.14
CA MET A 598 2.79 37.53 -0.78
C MET A 598 3.77 38.41 -1.57
N ILE A 599 4.86 38.80 -0.92
CA ILE A 599 5.86 39.71 -1.48
C ILE A 599 6.81 38.92 -2.39
N ALA A 600 6.99 39.37 -3.63
CA ALA A 600 7.94 38.76 -4.57
C ALA A 600 9.37 39.16 -4.23
N GLY A 601 10.34 38.26 -4.48
CA GLY A 601 11.76 38.62 -4.51
C GLY A 601 12.68 37.83 -3.60
N ASP A 602 12.19 36.79 -2.95
CA ASP A 602 12.98 35.83 -2.17
C ASP A 602 13.49 34.73 -3.13
N ALA A 603 14.50 35.06 -3.93
CA ALA A 603 14.89 34.27 -5.09
C ALA A 603 15.72 33.02 -4.73
N ASP A 604 16.32 33.00 -3.55
CA ASP A 604 17.03 31.85 -2.99
C ASP A 604 16.25 31.14 -1.87
N ALA A 605 15.03 31.62 -1.58
CA ALA A 605 14.11 31.08 -0.59
C ALA A 605 14.68 31.07 0.85
N ASP A 606 15.60 31.98 1.18
CA ASP A 606 16.19 32.07 2.51
C ASP A 606 15.29 32.81 3.54
N GLY A 607 14.16 33.35 3.07
CA GLY A 607 13.19 34.07 3.89
C GLY A 607 13.53 35.55 4.10
N ILE A 608 14.53 36.09 3.42
CA ILE A 608 14.98 37.47 3.56
C ILE A 608 15.29 38.09 2.19
N ILE A 609 14.46 39.03 1.75
CA ILE A 609 14.74 39.79 0.52
C ILE A 609 15.88 40.78 0.75
N THR A 610 17.01 40.55 0.08
CA THR A 610 18.21 41.40 0.16
C THR A 610 18.76 41.77 -1.22
N GLN A 611 19.89 42.48 -1.23
CA GLN A 611 20.63 42.73 -2.48
C GLN A 611 21.23 41.44 -3.06
N ASN A 612 21.36 40.37 -2.25
CA ASN A 612 21.87 39.07 -2.66
C ASN A 612 20.95 38.42 -3.69
N ASP A 613 19.64 38.40 -3.43
CA ASP A 613 18.59 37.91 -4.34
C ASP A 613 18.74 38.51 -5.73
N LYS A 614 18.93 39.84 -5.77
CA LYS A 614 19.06 40.57 -7.02
C LYS A 614 20.37 40.25 -7.74
N ILE A 615 21.51 40.31 -7.05
CA ILE A 615 22.82 40.26 -7.70
C ILE A 615 23.21 38.81 -8.02
N ASN A 616 23.07 37.90 -7.07
CA ASN A 616 23.61 36.55 -7.19
C ASN A 616 22.60 35.52 -7.71
N PHE A 617 21.31 35.85 -7.76
CA PHE A 617 20.29 34.96 -8.30
C PHE A 617 19.61 35.57 -9.51
N TRP A 618 18.79 36.61 -9.30
CA TRP A 618 17.96 37.21 -10.36
C TRP A 618 18.79 37.68 -11.56
N SER A 619 19.86 38.45 -11.35
CA SER A 619 20.63 39.03 -12.47
C SER A 619 21.37 37.99 -13.35
N ILE A 620 21.59 36.78 -12.84
CA ILE A 620 22.27 35.69 -13.56
C ILE A 620 21.33 35.02 -14.56
N LEU A 621 20.03 35.01 -14.25
CA LEU A 621 19.00 34.30 -15.01
C LEU A 621 18.00 35.22 -15.70
N ALA A 622 18.00 36.53 -15.42
CA ALA A 622 17.08 37.49 -16.03
C ALA A 622 17.04 37.40 -17.56
N GLY A 623 15.84 37.21 -18.11
CA GLY A 623 15.58 37.07 -19.55
C GLY A 623 15.81 35.66 -20.10
N LYS A 624 16.07 34.65 -19.24
CA LYS A 624 16.18 33.26 -19.65
C LYS A 624 14.84 32.56 -19.45
N SER A 625 14.33 32.00 -20.53
CA SER A 625 13.07 31.28 -20.47
C SER A 625 13.12 30.01 -19.63
N GLY A 626 12.03 29.72 -18.92
CA GLY A 626 11.84 28.47 -18.18
C GLY A 626 11.23 28.64 -16.80
N TYR A 627 11.05 27.52 -16.11
CA TYR A 627 10.61 27.49 -14.71
C TYR A 627 11.79 27.73 -13.77
N GLN A 628 12.06 29.00 -13.48
CA GLN A 628 13.22 29.42 -12.68
C GLN A 628 12.79 30.03 -11.35
N ASN A 629 13.54 29.79 -10.26
CA ASN A 629 13.28 30.44 -8.96
C ASN A 629 13.49 31.96 -9.00
N THR A 630 14.09 32.48 -10.08
CA THR A 630 14.31 33.91 -10.29
C THR A 630 13.23 34.58 -11.14
N ASP A 631 12.25 33.84 -11.64
CA ASP A 631 11.12 34.39 -12.40
C ASP A 631 10.09 35.00 -11.42
N LEU A 632 10.43 36.19 -10.93
CA LEU A 632 9.68 36.86 -9.85
C LEU A 632 8.31 37.39 -10.30
N ASN A 633 8.04 37.46 -11.61
CA ASN A 633 6.76 37.89 -12.17
C ASN A 633 5.98 36.77 -12.89
N LEU A 634 6.49 35.54 -12.84
CA LEU A 634 5.85 34.32 -13.35
C LEU A 634 5.45 34.43 -14.83
N ASP A 635 6.27 35.08 -15.65
CA ASP A 635 6.04 35.19 -17.10
C ASP A 635 6.86 34.19 -17.94
N GLY A 636 7.68 33.38 -17.25
CA GLY A 636 8.55 32.38 -17.83
C GLY A 636 9.82 32.94 -18.45
N GLN A 637 10.31 34.15 -18.07
CA GLN A 637 11.53 34.79 -18.61
C GLN A 637 12.48 35.43 -17.58
#